data_AF-A0A3B8QMJ3-F1
#
_entry.id   AF-A0A3B8QMJ3-F1
#
_cell.length_a   1.000
_cell.length_b   1.000
_cell.length_c   1.000
_cell.angle_alpha   90.00
_cell.angle_beta   90.00
_cell.angle_gamma   90.00
#
_symmetry.space_group_name_H-M   'P 1'
#
loop_
_entity.id
_entity.type
_entity.pdbx_description
1 polymer ?
#
loop_
_entity_poly.entity_id
_entity_poly.type
_entity_poly.pdbx_seq_one_letter_code
_entity_poly.pdbx_strand_id
1 'polypeptide(L)'
;PWARLPWPRTLGATRQADLARAYGKSLGQESRSLGIHVNFSPVVDVNTNPANPIIGQRSLGSDVDDVNRMATSELWGLQSQGVMACAKHFPGHGDTDSDSHKTLPTLNHSLPTLRNREMRPFENAIQSGVGAIMVAHLNIPALDPTGTPASISKPIVTHWLRDSLHFEGLIFTDALNMKGLAQDLTPGEIEIQAIEAGNDVLLFVADPKAAVKAIARAVESGRLTRAELETHVGRILAAKARYVPEGGAIPSLEDAPLPRREELNTAVYKAAATLVYDPDSMVSRTSRSSLVEDPLYLVAMGESVPAGLVGFSALPDVEAGLANYFKDSRGFTPPRIWIFHMGSSANPWKSARLPKSVIEQAKAWKSKGIEVGLVHLGNPYGLRTFSDGSALPPNLLIETFDALILGYENVPQAVQAIQGAIESFSPKLLSGRIPVSGLNFNPIMPSTTMGEAGFQTDLIKNIDAIVEEGLRKGAYPGCQVFLARHGKVVLNEVWGTLDGTNPVEPTDRYDLASVTKILASVPLIMDFAEATGGTSSLLGTPMVEFLPELGSSPVGDLEMGDILSHQSGLPAWIPFYQDYLWKDGNLDNRYFRTTQSTTFPKQVAIGVYSRADLRDSVLARIAGAELGPKKYKYSDLGYYLHQRWLERYYGAPLDDVLETNWYAPMGIHLQYNPLQKALSSGDASAAILHLAPTENDQTFRRQLLRGTVHDQGAALLGGVAGHAGLFGSAQDVGRMMQFFLQGGRWNGYQYLEPKTIQAFSSCYACDEGNRRGLGFDRPQTSGPGPTCGCVSPLSFGHTGFTGTFAWADPETGIVLVFLSNRVYPNANNPLLGQLDIRTRIQEAVQVALVD
;
A
#
# COMPACT_ATOMS: atom_id res chain seq x y z
N PRO A 1 -7.24 -37.06 -15.64
CA PRO A 1 -6.56 -36.20 -14.64
C PRO A 1 -6.69 -34.71 -15.00
N TRP A 2 -7.68 -34.02 -14.43
CA TRP A 2 -8.05 -32.65 -14.80
C TRP A 2 -7.71 -31.78 -13.58
N ALA A 3 -6.52 -31.16 -13.60
CA ALA A 3 -6.16 -30.24 -12.53
C ALA A 3 -6.86 -28.90 -12.77
N ARG A 4 -7.66 -28.46 -11.78
CA ARG A 4 -8.23 -27.11 -11.76
C ARG A 4 -7.08 -26.10 -11.72
N LEU A 5 -7.17 -25.01 -12.49
CA LEU A 5 -6.26 -23.87 -12.31
C LEU A 5 -6.48 -23.21 -10.94
N PRO A 6 -5.48 -22.54 -10.32
CA PRO A 6 -5.66 -21.78 -9.10
C PRO A 6 -6.77 -20.72 -9.23
N TRP A 7 -7.34 -20.28 -8.10
CA TRP A 7 -8.29 -19.16 -8.11
C TRP A 7 -7.58 -17.89 -8.61
N PRO A 8 -8.27 -16.97 -9.32
CA PRO A 8 -7.68 -15.72 -9.78
C PRO A 8 -6.99 -14.92 -8.67
N ARG A 9 -7.50 -14.92 -7.43
CA ARG A 9 -6.80 -14.28 -6.31
C ARG A 9 -5.40 -14.86 -6.06
N THR A 10 -5.25 -16.18 -6.12
CA THR A 10 -3.95 -16.84 -5.97
C THR A 10 -3.02 -16.43 -7.10
N LEU A 11 -3.53 -16.34 -8.34
CA LEU A 11 -2.77 -15.81 -9.46
C LEU A 11 -2.36 -14.34 -9.23
N GLY A 12 -3.28 -13.51 -8.73
CA GLY A 12 -3.03 -12.11 -8.39
C GLY A 12 -1.93 -11.91 -7.36
N ALA A 13 -1.84 -12.82 -6.37
CA ALA A 13 -0.77 -12.79 -5.37
C ALA A 13 0.64 -12.96 -5.96
N THR A 14 0.75 -13.58 -7.15
CA THR A 14 2.06 -13.71 -7.84
C THR A 14 2.58 -12.39 -8.37
N ARG A 15 1.67 -11.47 -8.76
CA ARG A 15 1.96 -10.25 -9.55
C ARG A 15 2.81 -10.52 -10.81
N GLN A 16 2.80 -11.73 -11.36
CA GLN A 16 3.61 -12.09 -12.54
C GLN A 16 2.75 -12.19 -13.81
N ALA A 17 2.92 -11.20 -14.70
CA ALA A 17 2.18 -11.11 -15.96
C ALA A 17 2.40 -12.35 -16.86
N ASP A 18 3.61 -12.92 -16.87
CA ASP A 18 3.92 -14.11 -17.66
C ASP A 18 3.15 -15.35 -17.17
N LEU A 19 3.01 -15.51 -15.85
CA LEU A 19 2.17 -16.57 -15.27
C LEU A 19 0.69 -16.34 -15.60
N ALA A 20 0.21 -15.10 -15.56
CA ALA A 20 -1.17 -14.78 -15.95
C ALA A 20 -1.42 -15.06 -17.44
N ARG A 21 -0.46 -14.78 -18.32
CA ARG A 21 -0.54 -15.13 -19.75
C ARG A 21 -0.55 -16.63 -19.97
N ALA A 22 0.28 -17.39 -19.26
CA ALA A 22 0.29 -18.84 -19.31
C ALA A 22 -1.03 -19.45 -18.77
N TYR A 23 -1.59 -18.86 -17.72
CA TYR A 23 -2.91 -19.18 -17.17
C TYR A 23 -4.00 -19.01 -18.24
N GLY A 24 -4.10 -17.84 -18.84
CA GLY A 24 -5.06 -17.56 -19.91
C GLY A 24 -4.90 -18.49 -21.11
N LYS A 25 -3.65 -18.75 -21.52
CA LYS A 25 -3.35 -19.70 -22.60
C LYS A 25 -3.84 -21.11 -22.28
N SER A 26 -3.59 -21.60 -21.06
CA SER A 26 -4.08 -22.90 -20.58
C SER A 26 -5.61 -22.96 -20.57
N LEU A 27 -6.28 -21.89 -20.15
CA LEU A 27 -7.74 -21.79 -20.20
C LEU A 27 -8.26 -21.82 -21.65
N GLY A 28 -7.61 -21.11 -22.56
CA GLY A 28 -7.98 -21.08 -23.99
C GLY A 28 -7.73 -22.41 -24.70
N GLN A 29 -6.64 -23.11 -24.38
CA GLN A 29 -6.34 -24.44 -24.93
C GLN A 29 -7.41 -25.46 -24.54
N GLU A 30 -7.77 -25.52 -23.26
CA GLU A 30 -8.86 -26.39 -22.79
C GLU A 30 -10.18 -26.00 -23.45
N SER A 31 -10.51 -24.70 -23.49
CA SER A 31 -11.75 -24.21 -24.10
C SER A 31 -11.85 -24.64 -25.58
N ARG A 32 -10.79 -24.42 -26.37
CA ARG A 32 -10.74 -24.83 -27.78
C ARG A 32 -10.87 -26.34 -27.96
N SER A 33 -10.21 -27.13 -27.11
CA SER A 33 -10.26 -28.60 -27.14
C SER A 33 -11.67 -29.13 -26.88
N LEU A 34 -12.49 -28.38 -26.15
CA LEU A 34 -13.87 -28.72 -25.81
C LEU A 34 -14.91 -28.06 -26.75
N GLY A 35 -14.48 -27.34 -27.78
CA GLY A 35 -15.39 -26.61 -28.69
C GLY A 35 -16.03 -25.35 -28.08
N ILE A 36 -15.41 -24.79 -27.04
CA ILE A 36 -15.85 -23.56 -26.37
C ILE A 36 -15.16 -22.35 -27.03
N HIS A 37 -15.95 -21.45 -27.61
CA HIS A 37 -15.46 -20.29 -28.36
C HIS A 37 -15.51 -18.96 -27.58
N VAL A 38 -16.24 -18.92 -26.47
CA VAL A 38 -16.33 -17.76 -25.58
C VAL A 38 -16.07 -18.24 -24.17
N ASN A 39 -15.16 -17.59 -23.46
CA ASN A 39 -14.90 -17.84 -22.05
C ASN A 39 -15.19 -16.57 -21.25
N PHE A 40 -16.00 -16.68 -20.19
CA PHE A 40 -16.37 -15.56 -19.32
C PHE A 40 -15.27 -15.24 -18.30
N SER A 41 -14.08 -14.93 -18.83
CA SER A 41 -12.88 -14.46 -18.13
C SER A 41 -12.15 -13.42 -18.99
N PRO A 42 -11.36 -12.51 -18.39
CA PRO A 42 -11.07 -12.42 -16.95
C PRO A 42 -12.18 -11.70 -16.16
N VAL A 43 -12.26 -12.02 -14.86
CA VAL A 43 -12.96 -11.15 -13.89
C VAL A 43 -12.04 -9.97 -13.60
N VAL A 44 -12.51 -8.75 -13.89
CA VAL A 44 -11.74 -7.51 -13.73
C VAL A 44 -12.26 -6.62 -12.61
N ASP A 45 -13.21 -7.13 -11.82
CA ASP A 45 -13.74 -6.46 -10.64
C ASP A 45 -12.62 -6.24 -9.59
N VAL A 46 -12.44 -4.99 -9.15
CA VAL A 46 -11.46 -4.61 -8.13
C VAL A 46 -12.04 -4.83 -6.74
N ASN A 47 -11.61 -5.89 -6.04
CA ASN A 47 -12.21 -6.30 -4.78
C ASN A 47 -11.69 -5.47 -3.59
N THR A 48 -12.08 -4.20 -3.50
CA THR A 48 -11.75 -3.29 -2.40
C THR A 48 -12.55 -3.54 -1.13
N ASN A 49 -13.66 -4.28 -1.21
CA ASN A 49 -14.50 -4.61 -0.05
C ASN A 49 -14.18 -6.01 0.50
N PRO A 50 -13.58 -6.12 1.70
CA PRO A 50 -13.30 -7.40 2.34
C PRO A 50 -14.53 -8.23 2.72
N ALA A 51 -15.72 -7.61 2.77
CA ALA A 51 -16.98 -8.26 3.05
C ALA A 51 -17.72 -8.74 1.79
N ASN A 52 -17.18 -8.49 0.59
CA ASN A 52 -17.83 -8.88 -0.65
C ASN A 52 -18.08 -10.41 -0.69
N PRO A 53 -19.35 -10.84 -0.74
CA PRO A 53 -19.68 -12.27 -0.61
C PRO A 53 -19.52 -13.04 -1.92
N ILE A 54 -19.46 -12.37 -3.08
CA ILE A 54 -19.53 -13.02 -4.41
C ILE A 54 -18.19 -13.00 -5.15
N ILE A 55 -17.53 -11.84 -5.21
CA ILE A 55 -16.33 -11.67 -6.02
C ILE A 55 -15.19 -12.42 -5.34
N GLY A 56 -14.87 -12.06 -4.09
CA GLY A 56 -14.01 -12.87 -3.24
C GLY A 56 -12.75 -13.37 -3.97
N GLN A 57 -12.60 -14.70 -4.06
CA GLN A 57 -11.42 -15.33 -4.67
C GLN A 57 -11.39 -15.28 -6.21
N ARG A 58 -12.47 -14.79 -6.85
CA ARG A 58 -12.59 -14.65 -8.31
C ARG A 58 -11.93 -13.39 -8.85
N SER A 59 -11.69 -12.38 -8.02
CA SER A 59 -10.92 -11.20 -8.41
C SER A 59 -9.42 -11.47 -8.31
N LEU A 60 -8.67 -10.86 -9.22
CA LEU A 60 -7.20 -10.81 -9.20
C LEU A 60 -6.69 -9.93 -8.04
N GLY A 61 -7.48 -9.00 -7.52
CA GLY A 61 -7.05 -8.18 -6.39
C GLY A 61 -7.87 -6.91 -6.15
N SER A 62 -7.34 -6.04 -5.29
CA SER A 62 -7.95 -4.76 -4.90
C SER A 62 -7.21 -3.53 -5.44
N ASP A 63 -6.08 -3.73 -6.12
CA ASP A 63 -5.29 -2.67 -6.74
C ASP A 63 -5.58 -2.60 -8.24
N VAL A 64 -5.89 -1.40 -8.74
CA VAL A 64 -6.37 -1.20 -10.12
C VAL A 64 -5.29 -1.54 -11.14
N ASP A 65 -4.05 -1.13 -10.90
CA ASP A 65 -2.96 -1.28 -11.87
C ASP A 65 -2.48 -2.73 -11.93
N ASP A 66 -2.40 -3.42 -10.79
CA ASP A 66 -2.13 -4.84 -10.75
C ASP A 66 -3.25 -5.66 -11.40
N VAL A 67 -4.53 -5.33 -11.14
CA VAL A 67 -5.66 -5.98 -11.82
C VAL A 67 -5.57 -5.76 -13.33
N ASN A 68 -5.30 -4.54 -13.80
CA ASN A 68 -5.12 -4.23 -15.23
C ASN A 68 -4.03 -5.09 -15.86
N ARG A 69 -2.83 -5.08 -15.27
CA ARG A 69 -1.66 -5.77 -15.81
C ARG A 69 -1.88 -7.29 -15.86
N MET A 70 -2.43 -7.87 -14.79
CA MET A 70 -2.67 -9.31 -14.70
C MET A 70 -3.83 -9.76 -15.60
N ALA A 71 -4.96 -9.04 -15.59
CA ALA A 71 -6.13 -9.37 -16.40
C ALA A 71 -5.84 -9.24 -17.90
N THR A 72 -5.08 -8.21 -18.31
CA THR A 72 -4.65 -8.04 -19.71
C THR A 72 -3.83 -9.22 -20.19
N SER A 73 -2.93 -9.70 -19.35
CA SER A 73 -2.07 -10.85 -19.67
C SER A 73 -2.90 -12.15 -19.78
N GLU A 74 -3.83 -12.38 -18.84
CA GLU A 74 -4.80 -13.49 -18.91
C GLU A 74 -5.64 -13.43 -20.19
N LEU A 75 -6.19 -12.26 -20.50
CA LEU A 75 -6.96 -11.98 -21.71
C LEU A 75 -6.17 -12.33 -22.97
N TRP A 76 -4.93 -11.83 -23.11
CA TRP A 76 -4.11 -12.13 -24.28
C TRP A 76 -3.74 -13.61 -24.37
N GLY A 77 -3.47 -14.26 -23.23
CA GLY A 77 -3.27 -15.70 -23.17
C GLY A 77 -4.47 -16.46 -23.75
N LEU A 78 -5.68 -16.14 -23.28
CA LEU A 78 -6.94 -16.75 -23.69
C LEU A 78 -7.23 -16.51 -25.19
N GLN A 79 -7.20 -15.25 -25.64
CA GLN A 79 -7.50 -14.90 -27.02
C GLN A 79 -6.46 -15.41 -28.02
N SER A 80 -5.21 -15.63 -27.60
CA SER A 80 -4.19 -16.25 -28.46
C SER A 80 -4.53 -17.67 -28.91
N GLN A 81 -5.48 -18.32 -28.22
CA GLN A 81 -5.95 -19.66 -28.57
C GLN A 81 -7.20 -19.64 -29.47
N GLY A 82 -7.63 -18.46 -29.93
CA GLY A 82 -8.83 -18.31 -30.75
C GLY A 82 -10.13 -18.36 -29.94
N VAL A 83 -10.07 -18.12 -28.63
CA VAL A 83 -11.23 -18.10 -27.74
C VAL A 83 -11.52 -16.67 -27.32
N MET A 84 -12.77 -16.21 -27.47
CA MET A 84 -13.17 -14.86 -27.10
C MET A 84 -13.12 -14.67 -25.58
N ALA A 85 -12.34 -13.70 -25.13
CA ALA A 85 -12.34 -13.26 -23.74
C ALA A 85 -13.53 -12.33 -23.46
N CYS A 86 -14.03 -12.37 -22.24
CA CYS A 86 -15.14 -11.53 -21.80
C CYS A 86 -14.83 -10.94 -20.41
N ALA A 87 -14.51 -9.64 -20.39
CA ALA A 87 -14.25 -8.92 -19.15
C ALA A 87 -15.55 -8.69 -18.38
N LYS A 88 -15.53 -8.94 -17.06
CA LYS A 88 -16.73 -8.89 -16.22
C LYS A 88 -16.48 -8.42 -14.79
N HIS A 89 -17.44 -7.78 -14.12
CA HIS A 89 -18.82 -7.48 -14.55
C HIS A 89 -19.05 -5.97 -14.62
N PHE A 90 -19.20 -5.39 -15.81
CA PHE A 90 -19.25 -3.94 -16.00
C PHE A 90 -20.42 -3.30 -15.24
N PRO A 91 -20.23 -2.14 -14.58
CA PRO A 91 -18.99 -1.35 -14.51
C PRO A 91 -18.05 -1.71 -13.35
N GLY A 92 -18.30 -2.79 -12.63
CA GLY A 92 -17.47 -3.28 -11.52
C GLY A 92 -18.32 -3.73 -10.32
N HIS A 93 -18.15 -4.98 -9.89
CA HIS A 93 -18.90 -5.61 -8.79
C HIS A 93 -18.03 -5.86 -7.54
N GLY A 94 -16.87 -5.22 -7.47
CA GLY A 94 -15.85 -5.50 -6.44
C GLY A 94 -16.12 -4.88 -5.07
N ASP A 95 -16.88 -3.78 -5.01
CA ASP A 95 -17.16 -3.01 -3.79
C ASP A 95 -18.65 -3.07 -3.38
N THR A 96 -19.23 -4.28 -3.35
CA THR A 96 -20.60 -4.50 -2.87
C THR A 96 -20.61 -5.38 -1.62
N ASP A 97 -21.50 -5.09 -0.68
CA ASP A 97 -21.73 -5.86 0.55
C ASP A 97 -22.85 -6.91 0.42
N SER A 98 -23.54 -6.93 -0.72
CA SER A 98 -24.74 -7.71 -0.98
C SER A 98 -24.58 -8.66 -2.17
N ASP A 99 -25.27 -9.80 -2.09
CA ASP A 99 -25.24 -10.84 -3.11
C ASP A 99 -26.30 -10.56 -4.19
N SER A 100 -25.87 -10.21 -5.41
CA SER A 100 -26.77 -10.01 -6.57
C SER A 100 -27.63 -11.23 -6.92
N HIS A 101 -27.28 -12.44 -6.46
CA HIS A 101 -28.14 -13.62 -6.62
C HIS A 101 -29.34 -13.62 -5.65
N LYS A 102 -29.37 -12.71 -4.67
CA LYS A 102 -30.41 -12.62 -3.63
C LYS A 102 -31.17 -11.29 -3.65
N THR A 103 -30.47 -10.18 -3.87
CA THR A 103 -31.03 -8.81 -3.86
C THR A 103 -30.26 -7.94 -4.85
N LEU A 104 -30.85 -6.86 -5.39
CA LEU A 104 -30.13 -5.91 -6.24
C LEU A 104 -29.09 -5.10 -5.41
N PRO A 105 -27.78 -5.30 -5.60
CA PRO A 105 -26.77 -4.53 -4.87
C PRO A 105 -26.72 -3.09 -5.40
N THR A 106 -26.48 -2.13 -4.51
CA THR A 106 -26.31 -0.72 -4.86
C THR A 106 -24.87 -0.28 -4.63
N LEU A 107 -24.26 0.34 -5.64
CA LEU A 107 -22.89 0.89 -5.59
C LEU A 107 -22.95 2.42 -5.47
N ASN A 108 -22.80 2.93 -4.25
CA ASN A 108 -22.94 4.35 -3.91
C ASN A 108 -21.59 5.10 -3.92
N HIS A 109 -20.92 5.11 -5.07
CA HIS A 109 -19.66 5.82 -5.25
C HIS A 109 -19.82 7.10 -6.06
N SER A 110 -18.87 8.03 -5.89
CA SER A 110 -18.78 9.23 -6.72
C SER A 110 -18.38 8.85 -8.16
N LEU A 111 -18.78 9.65 -9.15
CA LEU A 111 -18.36 9.43 -10.53
C LEU A 111 -16.82 9.38 -10.70
N PRO A 112 -16.02 10.26 -10.06
CA PRO A 112 -14.56 10.13 -10.07
C PRO A 112 -14.05 8.78 -9.55
N THR A 113 -14.61 8.27 -8.45
CA THR A 113 -14.26 6.94 -7.92
C THR A 113 -14.56 5.86 -8.95
N LEU A 114 -15.79 5.84 -9.49
CA LEU A 114 -16.21 4.88 -10.51
C LEU A 114 -15.29 4.89 -11.74
N ARG A 115 -14.92 6.07 -12.24
CA ARG A 115 -14.04 6.18 -13.41
C ARG A 115 -12.62 5.72 -13.12
N ASN A 116 -12.07 6.11 -11.97
CA ASN A 116 -10.66 5.86 -11.65
C ASN A 116 -10.40 4.46 -11.07
N ARG A 117 -11.43 3.77 -10.56
CA ARG A 117 -11.28 2.49 -9.88
C ARG A 117 -12.10 1.36 -10.51
N GLU A 118 -13.44 1.48 -10.56
CA GLU A 118 -14.30 0.38 -11.00
C GLU A 118 -14.31 0.20 -12.52
N MET A 119 -14.46 1.29 -13.27
CA MET A 119 -14.54 1.28 -14.75
C MET A 119 -13.16 1.19 -15.40
N ARG A 120 -12.10 1.59 -14.68
CA ARG A 120 -10.74 1.66 -15.22
C ARG A 120 -10.25 0.32 -15.79
N PRO A 121 -10.49 -0.85 -15.15
CA PRO A 121 -10.16 -2.14 -15.74
C PRO A 121 -10.92 -2.50 -17.01
N PHE A 122 -12.14 -2.00 -17.18
CA PHE A 122 -12.88 -2.21 -18.42
C PHE A 122 -12.34 -1.34 -19.54
N GLU A 123 -12.02 -0.06 -19.26
CA GLU A 123 -11.33 0.81 -20.21
C GLU A 123 -10.01 0.17 -20.69
N ASN A 124 -9.21 -0.35 -19.75
CA ASN A 124 -7.96 -1.04 -20.08
C ASN A 124 -8.20 -2.34 -20.90
N ALA A 125 -9.23 -3.13 -20.57
CA ALA A 125 -9.58 -4.33 -21.33
C ALA A 125 -10.02 -4.00 -22.77
N ILE A 126 -10.77 -2.92 -22.97
CA ILE A 126 -11.19 -2.41 -24.29
C ILE A 126 -9.96 -2.02 -25.11
N GLN A 127 -9.08 -1.19 -24.54
CA GLN A 127 -7.83 -0.78 -25.18
C GLN A 127 -6.92 -1.96 -25.52
N SER A 128 -6.98 -3.03 -24.71
CA SER A 128 -6.23 -4.28 -24.91
C SER A 128 -6.88 -5.25 -25.91
N GLY A 129 -8.04 -4.90 -26.48
CA GLY A 129 -8.73 -5.65 -27.51
C GLY A 129 -9.58 -6.82 -26.98
N VAL A 130 -10.24 -6.66 -25.83
CA VAL A 130 -11.21 -7.65 -25.33
C VAL A 130 -12.35 -7.86 -26.35
N GLY A 131 -12.74 -9.11 -26.58
CA GLY A 131 -13.80 -9.45 -27.54
C GLY A 131 -15.22 -9.20 -27.01
N ALA A 132 -15.41 -9.28 -25.70
CA ALA A 132 -16.70 -9.13 -25.05
C ALA A 132 -16.63 -8.47 -23.68
N ILE A 133 -17.74 -7.87 -23.25
CA ILE A 133 -17.95 -7.38 -21.88
C ILE A 133 -19.29 -7.91 -21.37
N MET A 134 -19.32 -8.37 -20.12
CA MET A 134 -20.55 -8.76 -19.43
C MET A 134 -20.97 -7.68 -18.44
N VAL A 135 -22.23 -7.27 -18.48
CA VAL A 135 -22.79 -6.21 -17.64
C VAL A 135 -23.45 -6.80 -16.39
N ALA A 136 -23.12 -6.25 -15.22
CA ALA A 136 -23.65 -6.69 -13.93
C ALA A 136 -25.12 -6.28 -13.71
N HIS A 137 -25.77 -6.91 -12.74
CA HIS A 137 -27.06 -6.47 -12.19
C HIS A 137 -26.81 -5.64 -10.94
N LEU A 138 -26.54 -4.34 -11.11
CA LEU A 138 -26.20 -3.40 -10.04
C LEU A 138 -27.00 -2.10 -10.19
N ASN A 139 -27.47 -1.53 -9.09
CA ASN A 139 -27.96 -0.15 -9.05
C ASN A 139 -26.78 0.81 -8.82
N ILE A 140 -26.60 1.81 -9.68
CA ILE A 140 -25.45 2.72 -9.63
C ILE A 140 -25.91 4.17 -9.83
N PRO A 141 -26.37 4.85 -8.76
CA PRO A 141 -27.02 6.16 -8.85
C PRO A 141 -26.18 7.26 -9.53
N ALA A 142 -24.85 7.17 -9.45
CA ALA A 142 -23.95 8.13 -10.09
C ALA A 142 -23.85 7.98 -11.62
N LEU A 143 -24.23 6.82 -12.18
CA LEU A 143 -24.28 6.58 -13.62
C LEU A 143 -25.72 6.63 -14.15
N ASP A 144 -26.68 6.16 -13.35
CA ASP A 144 -28.11 6.22 -13.64
C ASP A 144 -28.90 6.48 -12.33
N PRO A 145 -29.44 7.70 -12.13
CA PRO A 145 -30.13 8.08 -10.90
C PRO A 145 -31.52 7.45 -10.75
N THR A 146 -32.03 6.75 -11.77
CA THR A 146 -33.39 6.15 -11.75
C THR A 146 -33.50 4.93 -10.83
N GLY A 147 -32.37 4.31 -10.49
CA GLY A 147 -32.36 3.03 -9.77
C GLY A 147 -32.38 1.79 -10.68
N THR A 148 -32.47 1.98 -12.00
CA THR A 148 -32.51 0.88 -12.97
C THR A 148 -31.22 0.06 -12.92
N PRO A 149 -31.30 -1.28 -12.85
CA PRO A 149 -30.13 -2.16 -12.88
C PRO A 149 -29.27 -1.94 -14.13
N ALA A 150 -27.95 -1.95 -13.95
CA ALA A 150 -26.96 -1.66 -15.00
C ALA A 150 -27.20 -2.44 -16.31
N SER A 151 -27.48 -3.74 -16.25
CA SER A 151 -27.75 -4.57 -17.43
C SER A 151 -28.96 -4.18 -18.27
N ILE A 152 -29.90 -3.41 -17.73
CA ILE A 152 -31.11 -2.91 -18.43
C ILE A 152 -31.17 -1.37 -18.45
N SER A 153 -30.07 -0.70 -18.11
CA SER A 153 -29.95 0.75 -18.14
C SER A 153 -29.28 1.22 -19.42
N LYS A 154 -30.02 1.94 -20.27
CA LYS A 154 -29.46 2.58 -21.47
C LYS A 154 -28.38 3.61 -21.16
N PRO A 155 -28.49 4.48 -20.13
CA PRO A 155 -27.38 5.32 -19.69
C PRO A 155 -26.09 4.53 -19.40
N ILE A 156 -26.19 3.36 -18.78
CA ILE A 156 -24.99 2.58 -18.43
C ILE A 156 -24.45 1.79 -19.63
N VAL A 157 -25.29 1.04 -20.34
CA VAL A 157 -24.84 0.13 -21.41
C VAL A 157 -24.55 0.86 -22.72
N THR A 158 -25.41 1.79 -23.12
CA THR A 158 -25.16 2.57 -24.35
C THR A 158 -24.25 3.76 -24.05
N HIS A 159 -24.66 4.69 -23.20
CA HIS A 159 -23.90 5.94 -23.06
C HIS A 159 -22.51 5.73 -22.43
N TRP A 160 -22.41 5.03 -21.29
CA TRP A 160 -21.10 4.83 -20.64
C TRP A 160 -20.25 3.76 -21.32
N LEU A 161 -20.79 2.58 -21.62
CA LEU A 161 -19.99 1.48 -22.18
C LEU A 161 -19.78 1.59 -23.69
N ARG A 162 -20.84 1.72 -24.49
CA ARG A 162 -20.73 1.77 -25.96
C ARG A 162 -20.13 3.09 -26.43
N ASP A 163 -20.69 4.22 -25.98
CA ASP A 163 -20.36 5.54 -26.55
C ASP A 163 -19.13 6.17 -25.88
N SER A 164 -19.10 6.24 -24.55
CA SER A 164 -18.04 6.96 -23.80
C SER A 164 -16.73 6.18 -23.75
N LEU A 165 -16.78 4.84 -23.62
CA LEU A 165 -15.60 3.97 -23.66
C LEU A 165 -15.29 3.41 -25.07
N HIS A 166 -16.09 3.74 -26.08
CA HIS A 166 -15.91 3.30 -27.48
C HIS A 166 -15.78 1.78 -27.65
N PHE A 167 -16.56 1.00 -26.91
CA PHE A 167 -16.48 -0.45 -26.98
C PHE A 167 -17.20 -1.02 -28.21
N GLU A 168 -16.50 -1.66 -29.14
CA GLU A 168 -17.10 -2.20 -30.37
C GLU A 168 -17.42 -3.71 -30.33
N GLY A 169 -17.06 -4.41 -29.24
CA GLY A 169 -17.25 -5.85 -29.09
C GLY A 169 -18.68 -6.25 -28.70
N LEU A 170 -18.84 -7.51 -28.28
CA LEU A 170 -20.13 -8.03 -27.82
C LEU A 170 -20.42 -7.64 -26.37
N ILE A 171 -21.62 -7.15 -26.12
CA ILE A 171 -22.13 -6.91 -24.78
C ILE A 171 -23.07 -8.05 -24.39
N PHE A 172 -22.72 -8.76 -23.31
CA PHE A 172 -23.54 -9.80 -22.69
C PHE A 172 -24.24 -9.23 -21.46
N THR A 173 -25.49 -9.61 -21.24
CA THR A 173 -26.06 -9.53 -19.89
C THR A 173 -25.38 -10.56 -18.98
N ASP A 174 -25.34 -10.32 -17.67
CA ASP A 174 -25.26 -11.43 -16.72
C ASP A 174 -26.57 -12.26 -16.77
N ALA A 175 -26.65 -13.34 -16.00
CA ALA A 175 -27.76 -14.28 -16.03
C ALA A 175 -29.11 -13.62 -15.68
N LEU A 176 -30.01 -13.48 -16.66
CA LEU A 176 -31.29 -12.77 -16.50
C LEU A 176 -32.28 -13.47 -15.56
N ASN A 177 -32.08 -14.75 -15.28
CA ASN A 177 -32.86 -15.49 -14.28
C ASN A 177 -32.41 -15.25 -12.82
N MET A 178 -31.43 -14.37 -12.58
CA MET A 178 -30.99 -14.03 -11.23
C MET A 178 -32.07 -13.25 -10.46
N LYS A 179 -32.31 -13.67 -9.21
CA LYS A 179 -33.38 -13.09 -8.36
C LYS A 179 -33.21 -11.60 -8.08
N GLY A 180 -31.99 -11.05 -8.12
CA GLY A 180 -31.76 -9.62 -7.93
C GLY A 180 -32.35 -8.75 -9.05
N LEU A 181 -32.63 -9.33 -10.21
CA LEU A 181 -33.24 -8.65 -11.36
C LEU A 181 -34.67 -9.14 -11.63
N ALA A 182 -34.96 -10.42 -11.41
CA ALA A 182 -36.20 -11.07 -11.82
C ALA A 182 -37.40 -10.93 -10.84
N GLN A 183 -37.28 -10.22 -9.72
CA GLN A 183 -38.36 -10.15 -8.72
C GLN A 183 -39.62 -9.40 -9.20
N ASP A 184 -39.48 -8.46 -10.14
CA ASP A 184 -40.57 -7.53 -10.50
C ASP A 184 -40.91 -7.49 -12.00
N LEU A 185 -40.25 -8.29 -12.85
CA LEU A 185 -40.40 -8.21 -14.32
C LEU A 185 -40.96 -9.49 -14.94
N THR A 186 -41.91 -9.33 -15.86
CA THR A 186 -42.52 -10.42 -16.62
C THR A 186 -41.54 -10.97 -17.68
N PRO A 187 -41.53 -12.29 -17.94
CA PRO A 187 -40.78 -12.85 -19.06
C PRO A 187 -41.13 -12.16 -20.38
N GLY A 188 -40.13 -11.68 -21.09
CA GLY A 188 -40.25 -10.87 -22.30
C GLY A 188 -39.91 -9.39 -22.08
N GLU A 189 -40.34 -8.78 -20.97
CA GLU A 189 -40.15 -7.34 -20.73
C GLU A 189 -38.69 -7.03 -20.40
N ILE A 190 -38.09 -7.83 -19.52
CA ILE A 190 -36.68 -7.72 -19.14
C ILE A 190 -35.74 -7.92 -20.33
N GLU A 191 -36.06 -8.84 -21.25
CA GLU A 191 -35.29 -9.06 -22.47
C GLU A 191 -35.40 -7.88 -23.45
N ILE A 192 -36.59 -7.29 -23.59
CA ILE A 192 -36.79 -6.08 -24.40
C ILE A 192 -35.97 -4.92 -23.82
N GLN A 193 -36.04 -4.68 -22.50
CA GLN A 193 -35.27 -3.61 -21.85
C GLN A 193 -33.75 -3.83 -21.96
N ALA A 194 -33.28 -5.08 -21.90
CA ALA A 194 -31.87 -5.39 -22.11
C ALA A 194 -31.41 -5.06 -23.54
N ILE A 195 -32.24 -5.32 -24.55
CA ILE A 195 -31.98 -4.92 -25.94
C ILE A 195 -32.00 -3.39 -26.07
N GLU A 196 -33.02 -2.72 -25.51
CA GLU A 196 -33.14 -1.25 -25.51
C GLU A 196 -31.94 -0.56 -24.84
N ALA A 197 -31.37 -1.20 -23.80
CA ALA A 197 -30.18 -0.73 -23.13
C ALA A 197 -28.91 -0.85 -24.00
N GLY A 198 -28.88 -1.82 -24.93
CA GLY A 198 -27.80 -2.02 -25.88
C GLY A 198 -27.06 -3.37 -25.78
N ASN A 199 -27.59 -4.35 -25.04
CA ASN A 199 -26.99 -5.68 -24.95
C ASN A 199 -27.17 -6.46 -26.26
N ASP A 200 -26.14 -7.17 -26.68
CA ASP A 200 -26.17 -8.00 -27.89
C ASP A 200 -26.63 -9.43 -27.58
N VAL A 201 -26.22 -9.99 -26.43
CA VAL A 201 -26.54 -11.38 -26.05
C VAL A 201 -27.18 -11.44 -24.66
N LEU A 202 -28.35 -12.08 -24.60
CA LEU A 202 -29.15 -12.26 -23.38
C LEU A 202 -28.86 -13.62 -22.75
N LEU A 203 -28.24 -13.64 -21.56
CA LEU A 203 -27.78 -14.85 -20.89
C LEU A 203 -28.84 -15.42 -19.93
N PHE A 204 -29.01 -16.75 -19.92
CA PHE A 204 -29.94 -17.47 -19.02
C PHE A 204 -31.36 -16.88 -18.94
N VAL A 205 -31.96 -16.59 -20.10
CA VAL A 205 -33.37 -16.20 -20.25
C VAL A 205 -34.29 -17.26 -19.63
N ALA A 206 -35.21 -16.85 -18.75
CA ALA A 206 -36.07 -17.77 -17.99
C ALA A 206 -37.06 -18.54 -18.88
N ASP A 207 -37.70 -17.86 -19.84
CA ASP A 207 -38.54 -18.49 -20.89
C ASP A 207 -38.18 -17.94 -22.28
N PRO A 208 -37.25 -18.60 -22.99
CA PRO A 208 -36.81 -18.14 -24.31
C PRO A 208 -37.94 -18.06 -25.34
N LYS A 209 -38.96 -18.93 -25.25
CA LYS A 209 -40.08 -18.92 -26.21
C LYS A 209 -40.99 -17.72 -25.98
N ALA A 210 -41.25 -17.37 -24.71
CA ALA A 210 -41.99 -16.17 -24.37
C ALA A 210 -41.22 -14.91 -24.76
N ALA A 211 -39.92 -14.85 -24.48
CA ALA A 211 -39.07 -13.72 -24.84
C ALA A 211 -39.07 -13.45 -26.36
N VAL A 212 -38.89 -14.47 -27.20
CA VAL A 212 -38.95 -14.32 -28.66
C VAL A 212 -40.30 -13.76 -29.13
N LYS A 213 -41.42 -14.25 -28.56
CA LYS A 213 -42.76 -13.73 -28.88
C LYS A 213 -42.94 -12.28 -28.44
N ALA A 214 -42.43 -11.91 -27.26
CA ALA A 214 -42.50 -10.55 -26.74
C ALA A 214 -41.68 -9.58 -27.59
N ILE A 215 -40.45 -9.95 -27.96
CA ILE A 215 -39.58 -9.16 -28.84
C ILE A 215 -40.24 -8.97 -30.22
N ALA A 216 -40.82 -10.03 -30.80
CA ALA A 216 -41.52 -9.91 -32.08
C ALA A 216 -42.68 -8.89 -32.00
N ARG A 217 -43.48 -8.94 -30.93
CA ARG A 217 -44.56 -7.95 -30.68
C ARG A 217 -44.04 -6.54 -30.46
N ALA A 218 -42.89 -6.38 -29.79
CA ALA A 218 -42.25 -5.09 -29.59
C ALA A 218 -41.77 -4.47 -30.92
N VAL A 219 -41.36 -5.32 -31.88
CA VAL A 219 -41.06 -4.87 -33.25
C VAL A 219 -42.32 -4.49 -34.01
N GLU A 220 -43.37 -5.32 -33.94
CA GLU A 220 -44.66 -5.06 -34.58
C GLU A 220 -45.32 -3.76 -34.07
N SER A 221 -45.16 -3.44 -32.78
CA SER A 221 -45.68 -2.21 -32.17
C SER A 221 -44.81 -0.98 -32.37
N GLY A 222 -43.58 -1.14 -32.88
CA GLY A 222 -42.61 -0.05 -33.07
C GLY A 222 -41.84 0.36 -31.81
N ARG A 223 -41.93 -0.40 -30.71
CA ARG A 223 -41.07 -0.20 -29.51
C ARG A 223 -39.61 -0.52 -29.81
N LEU A 224 -39.38 -1.58 -30.58
CA LEU A 224 -38.07 -1.93 -31.15
C LEU A 224 -38.13 -1.78 -32.68
N THR A 225 -37.05 -1.34 -33.29
CA THR A 225 -36.94 -1.32 -34.76
C THR A 225 -36.21 -2.57 -35.27
N ARG A 226 -36.54 -3.00 -36.49
CA ARG A 226 -35.79 -4.07 -37.18
C ARG A 226 -34.31 -3.70 -37.35
N ALA A 227 -34.01 -2.43 -37.62
CA ALA A 227 -32.64 -1.95 -37.83
C ALA A 227 -31.77 -2.05 -36.56
N GLU A 228 -32.35 -1.76 -35.38
CA GLU A 228 -31.66 -1.97 -34.09
C GLU A 228 -31.33 -3.45 -33.89
N LEU A 229 -32.29 -4.35 -34.11
CA LEU A 229 -32.06 -5.80 -34.01
C LEU A 229 -31.02 -6.30 -35.01
N GLU A 230 -31.06 -5.84 -36.26
CA GLU A 230 -30.08 -6.19 -37.29
C GLU A 230 -28.67 -5.72 -36.90
N THR A 231 -28.55 -4.59 -36.20
CA THR A 231 -27.27 -4.10 -35.68
C THR A 231 -26.70 -5.04 -34.62
N HIS A 232 -27.51 -5.49 -33.65
CA HIS A 232 -27.09 -6.49 -32.65
C HIS A 232 -26.72 -7.83 -33.31
N VAL A 233 -27.56 -8.33 -34.22
CA VAL A 233 -27.30 -9.57 -34.96
C VAL A 233 -26.03 -9.47 -35.79
N GLY A 234 -25.76 -8.33 -36.42
CA GLY A 234 -24.53 -8.06 -37.16
C GLY A 234 -23.28 -8.25 -36.31
N ARG A 235 -23.25 -7.71 -35.07
CA ARG A 235 -22.14 -7.92 -34.14
C ARG A 235 -21.98 -9.39 -33.75
N ILE A 236 -23.08 -10.09 -33.47
CA ILE A 236 -23.07 -11.52 -33.13
C ILE A 236 -22.50 -12.36 -34.28
N LEU A 237 -22.90 -12.07 -35.52
CA LEU A 237 -22.40 -12.77 -36.70
C LEU A 237 -20.91 -12.46 -36.96
N ALA A 238 -20.49 -11.20 -36.79
CA ALA A 238 -19.07 -10.82 -36.90
C ALA A 238 -18.21 -11.56 -35.85
N ALA A 239 -18.70 -11.65 -34.61
CA ALA A 239 -18.07 -12.43 -33.56
C ALA A 239 -17.99 -13.92 -33.92
N LYS A 240 -19.07 -14.52 -34.41
CA LYS A 240 -19.06 -15.93 -34.85
C LYS A 240 -18.06 -16.17 -35.98
N ALA A 241 -18.04 -15.29 -36.99
CA ALA A 241 -17.10 -15.39 -38.10
C ALA A 241 -15.63 -15.32 -37.64
N ARG A 242 -15.35 -14.62 -36.53
CA ARG A 242 -14.00 -14.49 -35.98
C ARG A 242 -13.57 -15.66 -35.09
N TYR A 243 -14.47 -16.19 -34.27
CA TYR A 243 -14.11 -17.14 -33.19
C TYR A 243 -14.63 -18.55 -33.39
N VAL A 244 -15.61 -18.76 -34.28
CA VAL A 244 -16.20 -20.08 -34.55
C VAL A 244 -15.63 -20.59 -35.88
N PRO A 245 -14.99 -21.77 -35.92
CA PRO A 245 -14.49 -22.34 -37.16
C PRO A 245 -15.64 -22.67 -38.13
N GLU A 246 -15.34 -22.64 -39.43
CA GLU A 246 -16.31 -22.97 -40.47
C GLU A 246 -16.85 -24.39 -40.28
N GLY A 247 -18.19 -24.55 -40.33
CA GLY A 247 -18.87 -25.80 -40.03
C GLY A 247 -19.00 -26.16 -38.54
N GLY A 248 -18.44 -25.36 -37.63
CA GLY A 248 -18.56 -25.56 -36.18
C GLY A 248 -17.89 -26.83 -35.66
N ALA A 249 -16.89 -27.34 -36.38
CA ALA A 249 -16.18 -28.57 -36.01
C ALA A 249 -15.43 -28.39 -34.69
N ILE A 250 -15.63 -29.33 -33.77
CA ILE A 250 -14.82 -29.46 -32.56
C ILE A 250 -13.49 -30.11 -32.98
N PRO A 251 -12.32 -29.49 -32.70
CA PRO A 251 -11.03 -30.09 -33.04
C PRO A 251 -10.84 -31.46 -32.38
N SER A 252 -10.09 -32.35 -33.03
CA SER A 252 -9.67 -33.59 -32.36
C SER A 252 -8.69 -33.27 -31.22
N LEU A 253 -8.53 -34.18 -30.26
CA LEU A 253 -7.51 -34.05 -29.21
C LEU A 253 -6.08 -34.08 -29.75
N GLU A 254 -5.89 -34.54 -30.99
CA GLU A 254 -4.60 -34.48 -31.69
C GLU A 254 -4.35 -33.06 -32.22
N ASP A 255 -5.37 -32.39 -32.76
CA ASP A 255 -5.30 -31.02 -33.27
C ASP A 255 -5.31 -29.95 -32.17
N ALA A 256 -6.00 -30.23 -31.06
CA ALA A 256 -6.08 -29.38 -29.87
C ALA A 256 -5.95 -30.25 -28.62
N PRO A 257 -4.72 -30.53 -28.17
CA PRO A 257 -4.50 -31.31 -26.96
C PRO A 257 -4.88 -30.54 -25.70
N LEU A 258 -5.42 -31.25 -24.72
CA LEU A 258 -5.69 -30.67 -23.40
C LEU A 258 -4.39 -30.18 -22.73
N PRO A 259 -4.44 -29.03 -22.03
CA PRO A 259 -3.27 -28.47 -21.37
C PRO A 259 -2.83 -29.35 -20.20
N ARG A 260 -1.51 -29.51 -20.03
CA ARG A 260 -0.93 -30.08 -18.80
C ARG A 260 -0.72 -28.95 -17.79
N ARG A 261 -1.53 -28.94 -16.72
CA ARG A 261 -1.61 -27.83 -15.76
C ARG A 261 -0.73 -27.99 -14.52
N GLU A 262 -0.17 -29.17 -14.27
CA GLU A 262 0.51 -29.47 -13.00
C GLU A 262 1.74 -28.57 -12.76
N GLU A 263 2.59 -28.41 -13.78
CA GLU A 263 3.76 -27.52 -13.71
C GLU A 263 3.36 -26.04 -13.56
N LEU A 264 2.35 -25.60 -14.33
CA LEU A 264 1.83 -24.23 -14.24
C LEU A 264 1.23 -23.94 -12.85
N ASN A 265 0.43 -24.85 -12.32
CA ASN A 265 -0.17 -24.72 -11.00
C ASN A 265 0.92 -24.65 -9.93
N THR A 266 1.93 -25.52 -9.98
CA THR A 266 3.06 -25.49 -9.05
C THR A 266 3.81 -24.16 -9.14
N ALA A 267 4.05 -23.64 -10.34
CA ALA A 267 4.68 -22.33 -10.52
C ALA A 267 3.85 -21.19 -9.91
N VAL A 268 2.53 -21.19 -10.13
CA VAL A 268 1.62 -20.19 -9.56
C VAL A 268 1.60 -20.29 -8.03
N TYR A 269 1.42 -21.47 -7.43
CA TYR A 269 1.38 -21.61 -5.98
C TYR A 269 2.71 -21.25 -5.31
N LYS A 270 3.85 -21.60 -5.92
CA LYS A 270 5.17 -21.19 -5.45
C LYS A 270 5.36 -19.68 -5.48
N ALA A 271 4.96 -19.04 -6.59
CA ALA A 271 5.05 -17.59 -6.73
C ALA A 271 4.04 -16.82 -5.86
N ALA A 272 2.91 -17.44 -5.52
CA ALA A 272 1.83 -16.84 -4.75
C ALA A 272 2.06 -16.89 -3.24
N ALA A 273 2.83 -17.84 -2.71
CA ALA A 273 3.07 -17.96 -1.28
C ALA A 273 3.69 -16.67 -0.71
N THR A 274 3.06 -16.09 0.31
CA THR A 274 3.37 -14.73 0.78
C THR A 274 3.80 -14.76 2.25
N LEU A 275 5.01 -14.29 2.54
CA LEU A 275 5.46 -14.04 3.92
C LEU A 275 4.93 -12.67 4.42
N VAL A 276 3.91 -12.71 5.27
CA VAL A 276 3.22 -11.50 5.77
C VAL A 276 4.09 -10.77 6.79
N TYR A 277 4.50 -11.45 7.85
CA TYR A 277 5.42 -10.92 8.85
C TYR A 277 6.28 -12.03 9.43
N ASP A 278 7.49 -11.66 9.83
CA ASP A 278 8.48 -12.53 10.49
C ASP A 278 9.55 -11.65 11.18
N PRO A 279 9.18 -10.90 12.23
CA PRO A 279 10.05 -9.90 12.88
C PRO A 279 11.35 -10.50 13.42
N ASP A 280 11.30 -11.71 13.97
CA ASP A 280 12.46 -12.40 14.56
C ASP A 280 13.16 -13.33 13.56
N SER A 281 12.81 -13.22 12.26
CA SER A 281 13.40 -14.01 11.18
C SER A 281 13.28 -15.53 11.39
N MET A 282 12.20 -15.99 12.03
CA MET A 282 11.87 -17.39 12.33
C MET A 282 12.04 -18.31 11.12
N VAL A 283 11.71 -17.84 9.90
CA VAL A 283 11.87 -18.62 8.66
C VAL A 283 13.34 -18.81 8.31
N SER A 284 14.18 -17.78 8.40
CA SER A 284 15.59 -17.85 7.99
C SER A 284 16.57 -18.23 9.11
N ARG A 285 16.12 -18.23 10.37
CA ARG A 285 16.99 -18.45 11.53
C ARG A 285 17.45 -19.91 11.61
N THR A 286 18.74 -20.10 11.88
CA THR A 286 19.35 -21.40 12.15
C THR A 286 20.24 -21.27 13.40
N SER A 287 20.45 -22.36 14.15
CA SER A 287 21.27 -22.36 15.38
C SER A 287 22.72 -21.93 15.17
N ARG A 288 23.18 -21.82 13.92
CA ARG A 288 24.59 -21.60 13.49
C ARG A 288 25.60 -22.59 14.13
N SER A 289 25.15 -23.57 14.89
CA SER A 289 25.95 -24.51 15.66
C SER A 289 25.72 -25.92 15.13
N SER A 290 26.79 -26.62 14.80
CA SER A 290 26.73 -28.04 14.42
C SER A 290 26.43 -28.97 15.60
N LEU A 291 26.28 -28.44 16.82
CA LEU A 291 26.14 -29.20 18.06
C LEU A 291 24.73 -29.12 18.67
N VAL A 292 23.86 -28.24 18.14
CA VAL A 292 22.50 -28.03 18.64
C VAL A 292 21.52 -28.27 17.50
N GLU A 293 20.72 -29.34 17.61
CA GLU A 293 19.59 -29.56 16.73
C GLU A 293 18.53 -28.47 16.97
N ASP A 294 18.01 -27.87 15.90
CA ASP A 294 16.87 -26.95 15.96
C ASP A 294 15.58 -27.77 15.80
N PRO A 295 14.79 -27.98 16.87
CA PRO A 295 13.54 -28.73 16.75
C PRO A 295 12.55 -27.92 15.92
N LEU A 296 12.15 -28.48 14.78
CA LEU A 296 11.16 -27.91 13.86
C LEU A 296 10.02 -28.91 13.68
N TYR A 297 8.80 -28.48 14.01
CA TYR A 297 7.59 -29.29 13.81
C TYR A 297 6.60 -28.57 12.89
N LEU A 298 5.99 -29.32 11.98
CA LEU A 298 4.90 -28.84 11.13
C LEU A 298 3.62 -29.55 11.54
N VAL A 299 2.58 -28.79 11.90
CA VAL A 299 1.32 -29.35 12.40
C VAL A 299 0.16 -28.88 11.54
N ALA A 300 -0.60 -29.82 10.98
CA ALA A 300 -1.82 -29.49 10.23
C ALA A 300 -3.01 -29.40 11.19
N MET A 301 -3.75 -28.29 11.12
CA MET A 301 -4.98 -28.06 11.88
C MET A 301 -6.04 -27.41 10.98
N GLY A 302 -7.32 -27.68 11.17
CA GLY A 302 -8.38 -26.98 10.44
C GLY A 302 -9.48 -27.89 9.92
N GLU A 303 -10.19 -27.40 8.91
CA GLU A 303 -11.43 -28.00 8.42
C GLU A 303 -11.22 -29.22 7.53
N SER A 304 -10.11 -29.26 6.78
CA SER A 304 -9.86 -30.34 5.82
C SER A 304 -8.36 -30.52 5.55
N VAL A 305 -7.74 -31.58 6.04
CA VAL A 305 -6.35 -31.92 5.67
C VAL A 305 -6.33 -32.66 4.34
N PRO A 306 -5.63 -32.18 3.29
CA PRO A 306 -5.51 -32.88 2.02
C PRO A 306 -4.89 -34.29 2.16
N ALA A 307 -5.36 -35.24 1.37
CA ALA A 307 -4.78 -36.59 1.32
C ALA A 307 -3.38 -36.57 0.67
N GLY A 308 -2.49 -37.46 1.12
CA GLY A 308 -1.15 -37.65 0.52
C GLY A 308 -0.11 -36.61 0.92
N LEU A 309 -0.40 -35.75 1.90
CA LEU A 309 0.59 -34.85 2.49
C LEU A 309 1.58 -35.65 3.38
N VAL A 310 2.85 -35.29 3.29
CA VAL A 310 3.95 -35.84 4.09
C VAL A 310 4.64 -34.72 4.88
N GLY A 311 5.40 -35.08 5.92
CA GLY A 311 6.17 -34.11 6.70
C GLY A 311 5.40 -33.37 7.81
N PHE A 312 4.15 -33.77 8.11
CA PHE A 312 3.42 -33.26 9.26
C PHE A 312 3.60 -34.16 10.49
N SER A 313 3.85 -33.55 11.63
CA SER A 313 3.95 -34.20 12.94
C SER A 313 2.57 -34.32 13.59
N ALA A 314 2.28 -35.47 14.18
CA ALA A 314 1.08 -35.61 15.00
C ALA A 314 1.25 -34.86 16.32
N LEU A 315 0.19 -34.23 16.82
CA LEU A 315 0.22 -33.47 18.08
C LEU A 315 0.86 -34.24 19.26
N PRO A 316 0.56 -35.53 19.50
CA PRO A 316 1.20 -36.28 20.57
C PRO A 316 2.72 -36.43 20.42
N ASP A 317 3.21 -36.56 19.18
CA ASP A 317 4.65 -36.70 18.90
C ASP A 317 5.39 -35.38 19.14
N VAL A 318 4.75 -34.25 18.79
CA VAL A 318 5.27 -32.91 19.08
C VAL A 318 5.41 -32.71 20.59
N GLU A 319 4.36 -33.02 21.37
CA GLU A 319 4.41 -32.87 22.84
C GLU A 319 5.47 -33.78 23.48
N ALA A 320 5.62 -35.02 23.00
CA ALA A 320 6.66 -35.93 23.47
C ALA A 320 8.08 -35.41 23.14
N GLY A 321 8.27 -34.89 21.93
CA GLY A 321 9.53 -34.29 21.49
C GLY A 321 9.93 -33.06 22.32
N LEU A 322 8.99 -32.15 22.53
CA LEU A 322 9.18 -30.97 23.39
C LEU A 322 9.50 -31.36 24.84
N ALA A 323 8.79 -32.32 25.40
CA ALA A 323 9.04 -32.80 26.76
C ALA A 323 10.44 -33.40 26.94
N ASN A 324 11.01 -33.99 25.89
CA ASN A 324 12.39 -34.47 25.88
C ASN A 324 13.39 -33.32 25.70
N TYR A 325 13.11 -32.38 24.79
CA TYR A 325 13.95 -31.19 24.58
C TYR A 325 14.21 -30.46 25.90
N PHE A 326 13.15 -30.12 26.64
CA PHE A 326 13.26 -29.41 27.91
C PHE A 326 13.89 -30.22 29.06
N LYS A 327 14.05 -31.54 28.92
CA LYS A 327 14.78 -32.36 29.91
C LYS A 327 16.30 -32.32 29.69
N ASP A 328 16.74 -32.32 28.44
CA ASP A 328 18.15 -32.53 28.07
C ASP A 328 18.88 -31.23 27.66
N SER A 329 18.15 -30.15 27.34
CA SER A 329 18.75 -28.98 26.71
C SER A 329 19.38 -27.99 27.70
N ARG A 330 20.70 -27.80 27.54
CA ARG A 330 21.45 -26.53 27.76
C ARG A 330 21.28 -25.59 26.55
N GLY A 331 20.12 -25.61 25.88
CA GLY A 331 19.92 -25.15 24.50
C GLY A 331 19.73 -23.64 24.37
N PHE A 332 20.47 -23.02 23.44
CA PHE A 332 20.45 -21.58 23.18
C PHE A 332 19.34 -21.14 22.20
N THR A 333 18.64 -22.08 21.53
CA THR A 333 17.61 -21.76 20.53
C THR A 333 16.22 -22.27 20.97
N PRO A 334 15.16 -21.44 20.94
CA PRO A 334 13.79 -21.90 21.15
C PRO A 334 13.34 -22.92 20.08
N PRO A 335 12.60 -24.00 20.43
CA PRO A 335 11.93 -24.85 19.47
C PRO A 335 10.95 -24.05 18.58
N ARG A 336 10.75 -24.52 17.34
CA ARG A 336 9.86 -23.88 16.37
C ARG A 336 8.73 -24.80 15.95
N ILE A 337 7.51 -24.28 15.93
CA ILE A 337 6.34 -24.99 15.44
C ILE A 337 5.61 -24.13 14.41
N TRP A 338 5.30 -24.70 13.25
CA TRP A 338 4.43 -24.09 12.26
C TRP A 338 3.07 -24.77 12.25
N ILE A 339 2.02 -24.01 12.57
CA ILE A 339 0.64 -24.46 12.41
C ILE A 339 0.18 -24.16 10.99
N PHE A 340 -0.08 -25.19 10.21
CA PHE A 340 -0.75 -25.10 8.92
C PHE A 340 -2.26 -25.14 9.14
N HIS A 341 -2.88 -23.98 9.12
CA HIS A 341 -4.33 -23.84 9.11
C HIS A 341 -4.90 -24.20 7.73
N MET A 342 -5.48 -25.39 7.66
CA MET A 342 -6.06 -26.04 6.48
C MET A 342 -7.52 -25.61 6.28
N GLY A 343 -7.73 -24.39 5.76
CA GLY A 343 -9.06 -23.86 5.45
C GLY A 343 -9.72 -24.53 4.24
N SER A 344 -11.04 -24.62 4.20
CA SER A 344 -11.73 -25.21 3.05
C SER A 344 -11.51 -24.39 1.77
N SER A 345 -11.03 -25.05 0.71
CA SER A 345 -10.87 -24.49 -0.64
C SER A 345 -11.81 -25.14 -1.67
N ALA A 346 -12.90 -25.75 -1.19
CA ALA A 346 -13.83 -26.52 -2.03
C ALA A 346 -14.51 -25.69 -3.13
N ASN A 347 -14.69 -24.39 -2.90
CA ASN A 347 -15.23 -23.43 -3.88
C ASN A 347 -14.76 -22.00 -3.50
N PRO A 348 -14.86 -21.01 -4.41
CA PRO A 348 -14.30 -19.68 -4.17
C PRO A 348 -15.02 -18.87 -3.06
N TRP A 349 -16.23 -19.30 -2.66
CA TRP A 349 -17.03 -18.64 -1.63
C TRP A 349 -16.71 -19.12 -0.20
N LYS A 350 -15.87 -20.14 -0.05
CA LYS A 350 -15.40 -20.56 1.28
C LYS A 350 -14.59 -19.44 1.92
N SER A 351 -14.96 -19.09 3.14
CA SER A 351 -14.32 -18.01 3.90
C SER A 351 -13.02 -18.44 4.58
N ALA A 352 -12.79 -19.75 4.77
CA ALA A 352 -11.60 -20.29 5.47
C ALA A 352 -11.33 -19.63 6.83
N ARG A 353 -12.35 -19.51 7.68
CA ARG A 353 -12.26 -18.77 8.96
C ARG A 353 -11.41 -19.52 9.98
N LEU A 354 -10.63 -18.79 10.77
CA LEU A 354 -9.70 -19.38 11.73
C LEU A 354 -10.43 -19.97 12.96
N PRO A 355 -10.22 -21.25 13.33
CA PRO A 355 -10.79 -21.82 14.54
C PRO A 355 -10.13 -21.29 15.82
N LYS A 356 -10.90 -21.14 16.91
CA LYS A 356 -10.36 -20.75 18.23
C LYS A 356 -9.34 -21.74 18.76
N SER A 357 -9.51 -23.03 18.47
CA SER A 357 -8.57 -24.09 18.88
C SER A 357 -7.15 -23.90 18.34
N VAL A 358 -7.00 -23.26 17.17
CA VAL A 358 -5.68 -22.91 16.61
C VAL A 358 -4.98 -21.85 17.46
N ILE A 359 -5.72 -20.84 17.91
CA ILE A 359 -5.20 -19.80 18.81
C ILE A 359 -4.86 -20.37 20.18
N GLU A 360 -5.75 -21.19 20.74
CA GLU A 360 -5.55 -21.81 22.06
C GLU A 360 -4.31 -22.71 22.08
N GLN A 361 -4.13 -23.54 21.05
CA GLN A 361 -2.96 -24.40 20.92
C GLN A 361 -1.67 -23.59 20.76
N ALA A 362 -1.67 -22.54 19.93
CA ALA A 362 -0.51 -21.68 19.75
C ALA A 362 -0.10 -20.98 21.06
N LYS A 363 -1.08 -20.44 21.82
CA LYS A 363 -0.83 -19.83 23.13
C LYS A 363 -0.27 -20.84 24.14
N ALA A 364 -0.74 -22.08 24.11
CA ALA A 364 -0.24 -23.15 24.98
C ALA A 364 1.23 -23.54 24.68
N TRP A 365 1.69 -23.39 23.43
CA TRP A 365 3.10 -23.57 23.09
C TRP A 365 3.94 -22.34 23.42
N LYS A 366 3.44 -21.12 23.11
CA LYS A 366 4.16 -19.89 23.47
C LYS A 366 4.42 -19.75 24.97
N SER A 367 3.48 -20.18 25.82
CA SER A 367 3.68 -20.15 27.28
C SER A 367 4.80 -21.09 27.77
N LYS A 368 5.25 -22.03 26.94
CA LYS A 368 6.40 -22.91 27.19
C LYS A 368 7.71 -22.38 26.59
N GLY A 369 7.72 -21.15 26.05
CA GLY A 369 8.90 -20.55 25.43
C GLY A 369 9.21 -21.08 24.01
N ILE A 370 8.19 -21.55 23.29
CA ILE A 370 8.29 -22.07 21.92
C ILE A 370 7.90 -20.95 20.94
N GLU A 371 8.62 -20.83 19.83
CA GLU A 371 8.21 -19.96 18.71
C GLU A 371 7.15 -20.65 17.86
N VAL A 372 6.07 -19.94 17.54
CA VAL A 372 4.91 -20.48 16.82
C VAL A 372 4.58 -19.62 15.61
N GLY A 373 4.70 -20.19 14.41
CA GLY A 373 4.30 -19.58 13.16
C GLY A 373 2.94 -20.08 12.67
N LEU A 374 2.19 -19.25 11.94
CA LEU A 374 0.94 -19.61 11.27
C LEU A 374 1.11 -19.63 9.76
N VAL A 375 0.73 -20.75 9.13
CA VAL A 375 0.49 -20.83 7.69
C VAL A 375 -1.03 -20.89 7.46
N HIS A 376 -1.58 -19.90 6.77
CA HIS A 376 -3.01 -19.86 6.43
C HIS A 376 -3.25 -20.31 4.99
N LEU A 377 -3.80 -21.51 4.81
CA LEU A 377 -4.15 -22.08 3.51
C LEU A 377 -5.65 -21.90 3.25
N GLY A 378 -6.00 -20.75 2.69
CA GLY A 378 -7.39 -20.39 2.40
C GLY A 378 -7.55 -18.91 2.07
N ASN A 379 -8.80 -18.51 1.84
CA ASN A 379 -9.19 -17.14 1.61
C ASN A 379 -8.63 -16.20 2.71
N PRO A 380 -7.74 -15.24 2.39
CA PRO A 380 -7.12 -14.37 3.40
C PRO A 380 -8.10 -13.59 4.28
N TYR A 381 -9.32 -13.30 3.81
CA TYR A 381 -10.37 -12.66 4.62
C TYR A 381 -10.90 -13.55 5.74
N GLY A 382 -10.62 -14.85 5.72
CA GLY A 382 -10.85 -15.76 6.85
C GLY A 382 -10.10 -15.38 8.12
N LEU A 383 -9.04 -14.57 8.00
CA LEU A 383 -8.30 -14.01 9.13
C LEU A 383 -8.92 -12.72 9.71
N ARG A 384 -10.18 -12.41 9.37
CA ARG A 384 -10.95 -11.31 9.98
C ARG A 384 -11.95 -11.79 11.04
N THR A 385 -12.34 -13.06 10.99
CA THR A 385 -13.35 -13.65 11.89
C THR A 385 -12.97 -15.06 12.28
N PHE A 386 -13.32 -15.46 13.49
CA PHE A 386 -13.28 -16.86 13.91
C PHE A 386 -14.31 -17.72 13.16
N SER A 387 -14.15 -19.05 13.21
CA SER A 387 -15.10 -19.99 12.59
C SER A 387 -16.54 -19.85 13.06
N ASP A 388 -16.77 -19.34 14.28
CA ASP A 388 -18.10 -19.03 14.83
C ASP A 388 -18.70 -17.69 14.32
N GLY A 389 -17.95 -16.95 13.50
CA GLY A 389 -18.35 -15.67 12.93
C GLY A 389 -18.00 -14.45 13.78
N SER A 390 -17.49 -14.62 15.01
CA SER A 390 -17.03 -13.50 15.82
C SER A 390 -15.78 -12.85 15.22
N ALA A 391 -15.66 -11.52 15.33
CA ALA A 391 -14.50 -10.80 14.81
C ALA A 391 -13.21 -11.19 15.54
N LEU A 392 -12.11 -11.31 14.79
CA LEU A 392 -10.78 -11.46 15.36
C LEU A 392 -10.34 -10.10 15.95
N PRO A 393 -9.84 -10.05 17.22
CA PRO A 393 -9.25 -8.84 17.75
C PRO A 393 -8.07 -8.37 16.89
N PRO A 394 -7.88 -7.05 16.67
CA PRO A 394 -6.92 -6.51 15.70
C PRO A 394 -5.47 -7.02 15.84
N ASN A 395 -5.02 -7.27 17.07
CA ASN A 395 -3.64 -7.67 17.36
C ASN A 395 -3.49 -9.15 17.71
N LEU A 396 -4.59 -9.92 17.72
CA LEU A 396 -4.54 -11.29 18.24
C LEU A 396 -3.53 -12.16 17.50
N LEU A 397 -3.42 -11.99 16.17
CA LEU A 397 -2.52 -12.80 15.36
C LEU A 397 -1.05 -12.50 15.67
N ILE A 398 -0.65 -11.23 15.74
CA ILE A 398 0.73 -10.83 16.04
C ILE A 398 1.14 -11.12 17.49
N GLU A 399 0.19 -11.12 18.42
CA GLU A 399 0.45 -11.51 19.82
C GLU A 399 0.62 -13.04 19.93
N THR A 400 -0.16 -13.78 19.15
CA THR A 400 -0.23 -15.25 19.22
C THR A 400 0.83 -15.95 18.37
N PHE A 401 1.23 -15.38 17.24
CA PHE A 401 2.14 -16.02 16.28
C PHE A 401 3.33 -15.12 15.98
N ASP A 402 4.53 -15.72 15.97
CA ASP A 402 5.80 -15.05 15.74
C ASP A 402 6.06 -14.85 14.23
N ALA A 403 5.37 -15.60 13.35
CA ALA A 403 5.38 -15.38 11.91
C ALA A 403 4.05 -15.78 11.25
N LEU A 404 3.74 -15.19 10.09
CA LEU A 404 2.53 -15.49 9.30
C LEU A 404 2.84 -15.64 7.81
N ILE A 405 2.39 -16.73 7.22
CA ILE A 405 2.46 -17.02 5.78
C ILE A 405 1.03 -17.23 5.23
N LEU A 406 0.72 -16.62 4.07
CA LEU A 406 -0.49 -16.90 3.32
C LEU A 406 -0.19 -17.86 2.17
N GLY A 407 -0.92 -18.98 2.13
CA GLY A 407 -0.87 -19.96 1.04
C GLY A 407 -2.08 -19.94 0.10
N TYR A 408 -3.10 -19.13 0.42
CA TYR A 408 -4.32 -18.85 -0.38
C TYR A 408 -5.27 -20.03 -0.63
N GLU A 409 -4.75 -21.21 -0.96
CA GLU A 409 -5.53 -22.41 -1.23
C GLU A 409 -4.94 -23.62 -0.53
N ASN A 410 -5.84 -24.44 -0.01
CA ASN A 410 -5.52 -25.70 0.66
C ASN A 410 -5.41 -26.83 -0.36
N VAL A 411 -4.28 -26.87 -1.07
CA VAL A 411 -3.94 -27.89 -2.06
C VAL A 411 -2.50 -28.38 -1.87
N PRO A 412 -2.15 -29.63 -2.27
CA PRO A 412 -0.83 -30.19 -2.04
C PRO A 412 0.33 -29.35 -2.57
N GLN A 413 0.20 -28.73 -3.74
CA GLN A 413 1.25 -27.91 -4.35
C GLN A 413 1.57 -26.65 -3.51
N ALA A 414 0.54 -26.00 -2.95
CA ALA A 414 0.72 -24.84 -2.09
C ALA A 414 1.38 -25.23 -0.75
N VAL A 415 0.94 -26.35 -0.17
CA VAL A 415 1.54 -26.91 1.05
C VAL A 415 3.02 -27.21 0.83
N GLN A 416 3.36 -27.95 -0.23
CA GLN A 416 4.73 -28.33 -0.56
C GLN A 416 5.64 -27.12 -0.84
N ALA A 417 5.13 -26.10 -1.54
CA ALA A 417 5.88 -24.88 -1.80
C ALA A 417 6.28 -24.17 -0.49
N ILE A 418 5.37 -24.09 0.47
CA ILE A 418 5.60 -23.43 1.77
C ILE A 418 6.47 -24.29 2.68
N GLN A 419 6.23 -25.61 2.75
CA GLN A 419 7.10 -26.55 3.47
C GLN A 419 8.55 -26.43 3.00
N GLY A 420 8.77 -26.47 1.68
CA GLY A 420 10.10 -26.33 1.10
C GLY A 420 10.75 -25.00 1.45
N ALA A 421 10.01 -23.90 1.55
CA ALA A 421 10.55 -22.60 1.97
C ALA A 421 10.97 -22.58 3.44
N ILE A 422 10.17 -23.19 4.34
CA ILE A 422 10.45 -23.28 5.77
C ILE A 422 11.65 -24.21 6.02
N GLU A 423 11.64 -25.40 5.43
CA GLU A 423 12.68 -26.43 5.63
C GLU A 423 14.04 -26.04 5.02
N SER A 424 14.02 -25.22 3.96
CA SER A 424 15.25 -24.66 3.36
C SER A 424 15.65 -23.30 3.94
N PHE A 425 14.98 -22.84 5.00
CA PHE A 425 15.22 -21.55 5.66
C PHE A 425 15.27 -20.35 4.70
N SER A 426 14.44 -20.38 3.65
CA SER A 426 14.56 -19.49 2.50
C SER A 426 13.33 -18.59 2.35
N PRO A 427 13.25 -17.45 3.07
CA PRO A 427 12.12 -16.53 2.96
C PRO A 427 11.95 -15.94 1.55
N LYS A 428 13.03 -15.93 0.74
CA LYS A 428 12.99 -15.51 -0.67
C LYS A 428 12.07 -16.38 -1.54
N LEU A 429 11.76 -17.61 -1.12
CA LEU A 429 10.81 -18.49 -1.81
C LEU A 429 9.34 -18.14 -1.51
N LEU A 430 9.08 -17.23 -0.57
CA LEU A 430 7.76 -16.73 -0.18
C LEU A 430 7.54 -15.31 -0.74
N SER A 431 7.76 -15.16 -2.04
CA SER A 431 7.82 -13.87 -2.76
C SER A 431 6.47 -13.27 -3.13
N GLY A 432 5.37 -13.95 -2.81
CA GLY A 432 4.03 -13.48 -3.13
C GLY A 432 3.71 -12.15 -2.45
N ARG A 433 2.66 -11.49 -2.94
CA ARG A 433 2.11 -10.27 -2.34
C ARG A 433 0.65 -10.46 -1.99
N ILE A 434 0.20 -9.78 -0.94
CA ILE A 434 -1.23 -9.74 -0.61
C ILE A 434 -1.95 -8.99 -1.74
N PRO A 435 -2.83 -9.65 -2.52
CA PRO A 435 -3.48 -9.00 -3.64
C PRO A 435 -4.75 -8.25 -3.22
N VAL A 436 -5.10 -8.26 -1.93
CA VAL A 436 -6.37 -7.76 -1.40
C VAL A 436 -6.14 -6.75 -0.28
N SER A 437 -6.99 -5.73 -0.18
CA SER A 437 -6.95 -4.70 0.86
C SER A 437 -7.77 -5.08 2.10
N GLY A 438 -7.65 -4.30 3.17
CA GLY A 438 -8.50 -4.39 4.37
C GLY A 438 -8.17 -5.56 5.31
N LEU A 439 -7.02 -6.21 5.11
CA LEU A 439 -6.39 -7.08 6.09
C LEU A 439 -5.40 -6.25 6.90
N ASN A 440 -5.73 -5.90 8.15
CA ASN A 440 -4.84 -5.12 9.00
C ASN A 440 -4.18 -6.06 10.01
N PHE A 441 -3.06 -6.69 9.61
CA PHE A 441 -2.42 -7.72 10.42
C PHE A 441 -1.59 -7.17 11.59
N ASN A 442 -1.00 -5.99 11.44
CA ASN A 442 -0.08 -5.44 12.43
C ASN A 442 -0.26 -3.93 12.67
N PRO A 443 -1.49 -3.43 12.91
CA PRO A 443 -1.74 -1.99 12.99
C PRO A 443 -0.93 -1.28 14.09
N ILE A 444 -0.39 -2.04 15.05
CA ILE A 444 0.45 -1.55 16.15
C ILE A 444 1.68 -2.44 16.24
N MET A 445 2.88 -1.84 16.14
CA MET A 445 4.13 -2.59 16.35
C MET A 445 4.12 -3.26 17.74
N PRO A 446 4.43 -4.57 17.83
CA PRO A 446 4.46 -5.28 19.11
C PRO A 446 5.51 -4.66 20.04
N SER A 447 5.23 -4.63 21.34
CA SER A 447 6.19 -4.16 22.35
C SER A 447 7.00 -5.33 22.93
N THR A 448 8.20 -5.04 23.43
CA THR A 448 9.07 -6.01 24.12
C THR A 448 9.90 -5.30 25.19
N THR A 449 10.49 -6.05 26.12
CA THR A 449 11.40 -5.49 27.12
C THR A 449 12.80 -5.23 26.55
N MET A 450 13.59 -4.38 27.20
CA MET A 450 14.99 -4.14 26.81
C MET A 450 15.82 -5.42 26.75
N GLY A 451 15.69 -6.29 27.77
CA GLY A 451 16.43 -7.55 27.84
C GLY A 451 16.06 -8.53 26.73
N GLU A 452 14.77 -8.69 26.44
CA GLU A 452 14.30 -9.54 25.33
C GLU A 452 14.73 -9.01 23.96
N ALA A 453 14.79 -7.68 23.81
CA ALA A 453 15.35 -7.03 22.63
C ALA A 453 16.88 -7.04 22.59
N GLY A 454 17.57 -7.71 23.52
CA GLY A 454 19.03 -7.83 23.53
C GLY A 454 19.77 -6.54 23.91
N PHE A 455 19.16 -5.69 24.73
CA PHE A 455 19.80 -4.53 25.36
C PHE A 455 20.07 -4.76 26.85
N GLN A 456 21.10 -4.10 27.38
CA GLN A 456 21.32 -3.97 28.82
C GLN A 456 20.09 -3.33 29.48
N THR A 457 19.66 -3.87 30.62
CA THR A 457 18.39 -3.48 31.27
C THR A 457 18.41 -2.09 31.90
N ASP A 458 19.59 -1.48 32.06
CA ASP A 458 19.79 -0.13 32.58
C ASP A 458 19.97 0.94 31.50
N LEU A 459 19.87 0.59 30.21
CA LEU A 459 19.93 1.53 29.08
C LEU A 459 19.03 2.76 29.29
N ILE A 460 17.81 2.57 29.82
CA ILE A 460 16.89 3.69 30.09
C ILE A 460 17.51 4.75 31.00
N LYS A 461 18.28 4.37 32.01
CA LYS A 461 18.92 5.32 32.94
C LYS A 461 19.95 6.19 32.24
N ASN A 462 20.65 5.63 31.26
CA ASN A 462 21.62 6.38 30.46
C ASN A 462 20.92 7.39 29.54
N ILE A 463 19.81 6.97 28.91
CA ILE A 463 18.97 7.86 28.11
C ILE A 463 18.40 8.99 28.99
N ASP A 464 17.83 8.65 30.16
CA ASP A 464 17.29 9.61 31.13
C ASP A 464 18.34 10.66 31.51
N ALA A 465 19.56 10.24 31.87
CA ALA A 465 20.62 11.16 32.26
C ALA A 465 21.00 12.16 31.16
N ILE A 466 21.02 11.71 29.90
CA ILE A 466 21.33 12.56 28.75
C ILE A 466 20.15 13.53 28.48
N VAL A 467 18.91 13.02 28.50
CA VAL A 467 17.71 13.82 28.25
C VAL A 467 17.53 14.89 29.32
N GLU A 468 17.66 14.53 30.60
CA GLU A 468 17.55 15.46 31.74
C GLU A 468 18.66 16.52 31.73
N GLU A 469 19.85 16.20 31.24
CA GLU A 469 20.88 17.21 31.01
C GLU A 469 20.42 18.26 29.99
N GLY A 470 19.82 17.81 28.88
CA GLY A 470 19.28 18.69 27.85
C GLY A 470 18.16 19.59 28.38
N LEU A 471 17.22 19.03 29.16
CA LEU A 471 16.14 19.78 29.80
C LEU A 471 16.68 20.83 30.76
N ARG A 472 17.54 20.42 31.71
CA ARG A 472 18.12 21.31 32.73
C ARG A 472 18.93 22.45 32.13
N LYS A 473 19.63 22.20 31.01
CA LYS A 473 20.42 23.23 30.31
C LYS A 473 19.59 24.08 29.35
N GLY A 474 18.32 23.76 29.11
CA GLY A 474 17.45 24.51 28.21
C GLY A 474 17.73 24.25 26.73
N ALA A 475 18.19 23.04 26.37
CA ALA A 475 18.34 22.64 24.97
C ALA A 475 16.99 22.49 24.25
N TYR A 476 15.95 22.12 25.01
CA TYR A 476 14.55 21.98 24.60
C TYR A 476 13.68 21.92 25.86
N PRO A 477 12.37 22.24 25.78
CA PRO A 477 11.46 22.19 26.94
C PRO A 477 10.99 20.78 27.28
N GLY A 478 11.03 19.87 26.30
CA GLY A 478 10.51 18.50 26.35
C GLY A 478 10.87 17.72 25.09
N CYS A 479 10.75 16.40 25.15
CA CYS A 479 11.05 15.52 24.03
C CYS A 479 10.32 14.17 24.13
N GLN A 480 10.32 13.45 23.00
CA GLN A 480 9.90 12.06 22.86
C GLN A 480 11.09 11.22 22.35
N VAL A 481 11.28 10.02 22.90
CA VAL A 481 12.25 9.03 22.41
C VAL A 481 11.53 7.73 22.10
N PHE A 482 11.69 7.28 20.87
CA PHE A 482 11.21 5.99 20.42
C PHE A 482 12.39 5.11 20.02
N LEU A 483 12.43 3.88 20.56
CA LEU A 483 13.40 2.85 20.24
C LEU A 483 12.65 1.58 19.85
N ALA A 484 12.98 1.03 18.70
CA ALA A 484 12.56 -0.30 18.30
C ALA A 484 13.76 -1.13 17.82
N ARG A 485 13.66 -2.44 17.96
CA ARG A 485 14.63 -3.39 17.40
C ARG A 485 13.90 -4.61 16.84
N HIS A 486 14.30 -5.04 15.65
CA HIS A 486 13.70 -6.19 14.96
C HIS A 486 12.16 -6.12 14.86
N GLY A 487 11.62 -4.93 14.58
CA GLY A 487 10.18 -4.72 14.42
C GLY A 487 9.38 -4.66 15.73
N LYS A 488 10.04 -4.68 16.90
CA LYS A 488 9.39 -4.57 18.22
C LYS A 488 9.76 -3.25 18.89
N VAL A 489 8.78 -2.58 19.50
CA VAL A 489 8.96 -1.36 20.29
C VAL A 489 9.60 -1.73 21.63
N VAL A 490 10.75 -1.14 21.91
CA VAL A 490 11.50 -1.31 23.16
C VAL A 490 11.26 -0.13 24.11
N LEU A 491 11.15 1.08 23.55
CA LEU A 491 10.94 2.32 24.29
C LEU A 491 10.00 3.25 23.49
N ASN A 492 9.05 3.89 24.17
CA ASN A 492 8.26 5.00 23.62
C ASN A 492 7.95 5.99 24.75
N GLU A 493 8.99 6.69 25.20
CA GLU A 493 8.98 7.50 26.42
C GLU A 493 9.03 9.00 26.13
N VAL A 494 8.62 9.79 27.11
CA VAL A 494 8.47 11.24 27.02
C VAL A 494 9.06 11.92 28.25
N TRP A 495 9.62 13.13 28.07
CA TRP A 495 10.17 13.93 29.16
C TRP A 495 9.83 15.41 28.98
N GLY A 496 9.78 16.12 30.11
CA GLY A 496 9.59 17.57 30.16
C GLY A 496 8.19 18.04 29.75
N THR A 497 8.13 19.20 29.12
CA THR A 497 6.88 19.88 28.73
C THR A 497 6.95 20.38 27.28
N LEU A 498 5.82 20.60 26.64
CA LEU A 498 5.77 21.21 25.31
C LEU A 498 6.15 22.69 25.33
N ASP A 499 5.80 23.41 26.40
CA ASP A 499 5.87 24.88 26.45
C ASP A 499 6.33 25.48 27.79
N GLY A 500 6.81 24.63 28.70
CA GLY A 500 7.13 24.99 30.09
C GLY A 500 6.01 24.71 31.08
N THR A 501 4.81 24.36 30.60
CA THR A 501 3.64 24.11 31.46
C THR A 501 2.92 22.79 31.16
N ASN A 502 2.66 22.49 29.89
CA ASN A 502 1.93 21.30 29.47
C ASN A 502 2.90 20.10 29.36
N PRO A 503 2.74 19.02 30.14
CA PRO A 503 3.58 17.83 30.02
C PRO A 503 3.56 17.25 28.61
N VAL A 504 4.67 16.67 28.17
CA VAL A 504 4.69 15.95 26.88
C VAL A 504 3.92 14.64 27.02
N GLU A 505 3.10 14.32 26.02
CA GLU A 505 2.41 13.05 25.84
C GLU A 505 2.96 12.29 24.62
N PRO A 506 2.85 10.95 24.58
CA PRO A 506 3.35 10.13 23.46
C PRO A 506 2.73 10.46 22.09
N THR A 507 1.52 11.02 22.08
CA THR A 507 0.78 11.38 20.85
C THR A 507 0.94 12.83 20.44
N ASP A 508 1.66 13.63 21.23
CA ASP A 508 1.92 15.03 20.89
C ASP A 508 2.70 15.13 19.58
N ARG A 509 2.38 16.18 18.82
CA ARG A 509 2.90 16.34 17.46
C ARG A 509 3.95 17.44 17.41
N TYR A 510 5.12 17.07 16.94
CA TYR A 510 6.25 17.97 16.70
C TYR A 510 6.35 18.31 15.21
N ASP A 511 6.83 19.51 14.90
CA ASP A 511 7.19 19.89 13.53
C ASP A 511 8.43 19.08 13.09
N LEU A 512 8.29 18.32 12.01
CA LEU A 512 9.30 17.40 11.51
C LEU A 512 10.19 18.03 10.43
N ALA A 513 10.49 19.33 10.52
CA ALA A 513 11.30 20.07 9.57
C ALA A 513 12.55 19.28 9.09
N SER A 514 12.72 19.15 7.78
CA SER A 514 13.72 18.33 7.09
C SER A 514 13.56 16.80 7.19
N VAL A 515 13.11 16.24 8.31
CA VAL A 515 12.68 14.83 8.37
C VAL A 515 11.45 14.60 7.47
N THR A 516 10.65 15.65 7.22
CA THR A 516 9.55 15.65 6.24
C THR A 516 9.97 15.09 4.88
N LYS A 517 11.19 15.35 4.39
CA LYS A 517 11.68 14.81 3.10
C LYS A 517 11.56 13.31 3.02
N ILE A 518 12.13 12.62 4.01
CA ILE A 518 12.19 11.16 4.06
C ILE A 518 10.84 10.54 4.42
N LEU A 519 9.90 11.31 4.99
CA LEU A 519 8.58 10.83 5.37
C LEU A 519 7.49 11.13 4.33
N ALA A 520 7.70 12.12 3.44
CA ALA A 520 6.72 12.60 2.49
C ALA A 520 7.18 12.47 1.03
N SER A 521 8.18 13.26 0.60
CA SER A 521 8.59 13.26 -0.80
C SER A 521 9.30 11.97 -1.21
N VAL A 522 10.26 11.49 -0.41
CA VAL A 522 11.09 10.34 -0.80
C VAL A 522 10.26 9.07 -1.06
N PRO A 523 9.28 8.67 -0.21
CA PRO A 523 8.41 7.52 -0.51
C PRO A 523 7.67 7.63 -1.84
N LEU A 524 7.13 8.81 -2.17
CA LEU A 524 6.43 9.03 -3.43
C LEU A 524 7.37 9.02 -4.64
N ILE A 525 8.60 9.48 -4.47
CA ILE A 525 9.62 9.41 -5.53
C ILE A 525 10.03 7.95 -5.78
N MET A 526 10.16 7.14 -4.72
CA MET A 526 10.41 5.70 -4.85
C MET A 526 9.25 4.99 -5.56
N ASP A 527 8.00 5.31 -5.21
CA ASP A 527 6.80 4.78 -5.84
C ASP A 527 6.74 5.11 -7.34
N PHE A 528 7.00 6.38 -7.69
CA PHE A 528 7.14 6.79 -9.09
C PHE A 528 8.25 6.02 -9.81
N ALA A 529 9.41 5.84 -9.17
CA ALA A 529 10.52 5.10 -9.77
C ALA A 529 10.11 3.66 -10.11
N GLU A 530 9.40 2.98 -9.21
CA GLU A 530 8.92 1.62 -9.46
C GLU A 530 7.88 1.57 -10.57
N ALA A 531 6.96 2.54 -10.62
CA ALA A 531 5.93 2.64 -11.64
C ALA A 531 6.49 2.92 -13.05
N THR A 532 7.66 3.55 -13.18
CA THR A 532 8.17 4.09 -14.46
C THR A 532 9.44 3.43 -14.99
N GLY A 533 9.84 2.28 -14.45
CA GLY A 533 10.95 1.49 -15.00
C GLY A 533 12.17 1.31 -14.08
N GLY A 534 12.04 1.67 -12.81
CA GLY A 534 13.03 1.48 -11.76
C GLY A 534 13.87 2.73 -11.44
N THR A 535 14.66 2.64 -10.37
CA THR A 535 15.44 3.79 -9.87
C THR A 535 16.47 4.30 -10.87
N SER A 536 17.12 3.43 -11.66
CA SER A 536 18.22 3.82 -12.55
C SER A 536 17.81 4.79 -13.66
N SER A 537 16.60 4.67 -14.21
CA SER A 537 16.12 5.58 -15.26
C SER A 537 15.83 6.96 -14.68
N LEU A 538 15.31 7.01 -13.45
CA LEU A 538 14.92 8.25 -12.77
C LEU A 538 16.10 9.17 -12.45
N LEU A 539 17.24 8.64 -12.00
CA LEU A 539 18.29 9.46 -11.38
C LEU A 539 18.99 10.41 -12.35
N GLY A 540 19.18 10.00 -13.60
CA GLY A 540 19.78 10.83 -14.65
C GLY A 540 18.79 11.71 -15.41
N THR A 541 17.49 11.65 -15.07
CA THR A 541 16.47 12.45 -15.73
C THR A 541 16.56 13.91 -15.27
N PRO A 542 16.63 14.89 -16.20
CA PRO A 542 16.67 16.30 -15.85
C PRO A 542 15.30 16.79 -15.37
N MET A 543 15.28 17.76 -14.46
CA MET A 543 14.04 18.28 -13.86
C MET A 543 13.03 18.84 -14.87
N VAL A 544 13.47 19.32 -16.03
CA VAL A 544 12.60 19.82 -17.11
C VAL A 544 11.67 18.74 -17.68
N GLU A 545 12.05 17.46 -17.65
CA GLU A 545 11.17 16.38 -18.10
C GLU A 545 9.98 16.17 -17.15
N PHE A 546 10.19 16.42 -15.86
CA PHE A 546 9.15 16.37 -14.84
C PHE A 546 8.31 17.65 -14.78
N LEU A 547 8.96 18.80 -15.02
CA LEU A 547 8.39 20.13 -14.96
C LEU A 547 8.74 20.92 -16.22
N PRO A 548 7.97 20.76 -17.32
CA PRO A 548 8.20 21.47 -18.56
C PRO A 548 8.20 23.00 -18.41
N GLU A 549 7.52 23.53 -17.38
CA GLU A 549 7.54 24.96 -17.05
C GLU A 549 8.93 25.51 -16.67
N LEU A 550 9.91 24.66 -16.35
CA LEU A 550 11.30 25.08 -16.10
C LEU A 550 12.04 25.51 -17.38
N GLY A 551 11.54 25.12 -18.56
CA GLY A 551 12.12 25.49 -19.86
C GLY A 551 13.63 25.23 -19.94
N SER A 552 14.38 26.16 -20.53
CA SER A 552 15.84 26.11 -20.64
C SER A 552 16.56 26.74 -19.43
N SER A 553 15.96 26.74 -18.24
CA SER A 553 16.60 27.28 -17.04
C SER A 553 17.74 26.34 -16.57
N PRO A 554 18.82 26.86 -15.96
CA PRO A 554 19.88 26.01 -15.41
C PRO A 554 19.36 24.99 -14.38
N VAL A 555 18.27 25.32 -13.68
CA VAL A 555 17.61 24.43 -12.72
C VAL A 555 16.84 23.30 -13.43
N GLY A 556 16.30 23.54 -14.62
CA GLY A 556 15.67 22.52 -15.46
C GLY A 556 16.63 21.41 -15.88
N ASP A 557 17.92 21.74 -16.08
CA ASP A 557 18.97 20.80 -16.49
C ASP A 557 19.53 19.98 -15.32
N LEU A 558 19.11 20.24 -14.08
CA LEU A 558 19.58 19.48 -12.92
C LEU A 558 19.00 18.06 -12.93
N GLU A 559 19.88 17.09 -12.71
CA GLU A 559 19.52 15.68 -12.60
C GLU A 559 18.90 15.37 -11.23
N MET A 560 17.90 14.48 -11.23
CA MET A 560 17.19 14.05 -10.02
C MET A 560 18.14 13.52 -8.93
N GLY A 561 19.11 12.70 -9.30
CA GLY A 561 20.07 12.11 -8.36
C GLY A 561 20.92 13.16 -7.63
N ASP A 562 21.38 14.18 -8.36
CA ASP A 562 22.17 15.29 -7.81
C ASP A 562 21.36 16.14 -6.82
N ILE A 563 20.07 16.33 -7.09
CA ILE A 563 19.18 17.07 -6.18
C ILE A 563 18.95 16.28 -4.90
N LEU A 564 18.58 15.00 -5.01
CA LEU A 564 18.28 14.13 -3.88
C LEU A 564 19.49 13.87 -2.97
N SER A 565 20.70 13.86 -3.54
CA SER A 565 21.95 13.68 -2.79
C SER A 565 22.58 15.00 -2.30
N HIS A 566 21.92 16.14 -2.53
CA HIS A 566 22.41 17.48 -2.17
C HIS A 566 23.75 17.86 -2.81
N GLN A 567 23.93 17.60 -4.10
CA GLN A 567 25.13 18.00 -4.85
C GLN A 567 24.85 18.74 -6.16
N SER A 568 23.59 19.13 -6.41
CA SER A 568 23.16 19.81 -7.63
C SER A 568 23.69 21.24 -7.82
N GLY A 569 24.37 21.80 -6.82
CA GLY A 569 24.83 23.19 -6.85
C GLY A 569 23.78 24.22 -6.45
N LEU A 570 22.53 23.81 -6.15
CA LEU A 570 21.49 24.71 -5.65
C LEU A 570 21.94 25.51 -4.41
N PRO A 571 21.50 26.76 -4.24
CA PRO A 571 21.69 27.50 -3.00
C PRO A 571 21.12 26.76 -1.80
N ALA A 572 21.74 26.90 -0.63
CA ALA A 572 21.29 26.18 0.56
C ALA A 572 19.89 26.65 1.00
N TRP A 573 19.61 27.94 0.83
CA TRP A 573 18.37 28.57 1.24
C TRP A 573 18.11 29.86 0.47
N ILE A 574 16.83 30.20 0.29
CA ILE A 574 16.36 31.47 -0.27
C ILE A 574 15.33 32.05 0.70
N PRO A 575 15.49 33.30 1.19
CA PRO A 575 14.54 33.92 2.12
C PRO A 575 13.33 34.49 1.37
N PHE A 576 12.47 33.60 0.83
CA PHE A 576 11.31 33.99 0.01
C PHE A 576 10.41 35.04 0.67
N TYR A 577 10.20 34.92 1.98
CA TYR A 577 9.28 35.78 2.74
C TYR A 577 9.67 37.26 2.73
N GLN A 578 10.96 37.59 2.58
CA GLN A 578 11.45 38.97 2.68
C GLN A 578 10.89 39.87 1.57
N ASP A 579 10.58 39.31 0.41
CA ASP A 579 10.01 40.05 -0.74
C ASP A 579 8.57 40.51 -0.48
N TYR A 580 7.91 39.93 0.54
CA TYR A 580 6.51 40.18 0.88
C TYR A 580 6.37 40.94 2.21
N LEU A 581 7.45 41.56 2.69
CA LEU A 581 7.43 42.45 3.85
C LEU A 581 7.60 43.90 3.43
N TRP A 582 6.98 44.80 4.18
CA TRP A 582 7.32 46.22 4.12
C TRP A 582 8.74 46.46 4.65
N LYS A 583 9.30 47.64 4.37
CA LYS A 583 10.65 48.03 4.83
C LYS A 583 10.79 48.08 6.36
N ASP A 584 9.69 48.23 7.08
CA ASP A 584 9.60 48.16 8.55
C ASP A 584 9.42 46.71 9.08
N GLY A 585 9.43 45.74 8.17
CA GLY A 585 9.27 44.31 8.44
C GLY A 585 7.82 43.89 8.70
N ASN A 586 6.82 44.75 8.53
CA ASN A 586 5.42 44.36 8.67
C ASN A 586 4.94 43.58 7.44
N LEU A 587 3.94 42.70 7.63
CA LEU A 587 3.35 41.94 6.54
C LEU A 587 2.76 42.89 5.48
N ASP A 588 3.15 42.67 4.22
CA ASP A 588 2.61 43.45 3.11
C ASP A 588 1.17 43.02 2.81
N ASN A 589 0.24 43.95 2.99
CA ASN A 589 -1.18 43.71 2.78
C ASN A 589 -1.53 43.51 1.28
N ARG A 590 -0.59 43.63 0.35
CA ARG A 590 -0.79 43.20 -1.04
C ARG A 590 -0.72 41.68 -1.17
N TYR A 591 -0.07 41.00 -0.22
CA TYR A 591 0.19 39.55 -0.25
C TYR A 591 -0.41 38.79 0.91
N PHE A 592 -0.72 39.47 2.03
CA PHE A 592 -1.32 38.87 3.23
C PHE A 592 -2.65 39.51 3.66
N ARG A 593 -3.54 38.71 4.24
CA ARG A 593 -4.81 39.12 4.86
C ARG A 593 -5.00 38.46 6.21
N THR A 594 -5.82 39.07 7.06
CA THR A 594 -6.22 38.50 8.36
C THR A 594 -7.41 37.55 8.27
N THR A 595 -8.11 37.55 7.13
CA THR A 595 -9.26 36.70 6.86
C THR A 595 -9.02 35.83 5.64
N GLN A 596 -9.46 34.58 5.71
CA GLN A 596 -9.39 33.64 4.61
C GLN A 596 -10.40 34.05 3.52
N SER A 597 -10.00 33.89 2.26
CA SER A 597 -10.88 34.10 1.10
C SER A 597 -10.41 33.25 -0.08
N THR A 598 -11.16 33.25 -1.18
CA THR A 598 -10.74 32.58 -2.42
C THR A 598 -9.42 33.13 -2.98
N THR A 599 -9.15 34.42 -2.81
CA THR A 599 -7.89 35.06 -3.23
C THR A 599 -6.75 34.84 -2.23
N PHE A 600 -7.07 34.70 -0.93
CA PHE A 600 -6.12 34.45 0.15
C PHE A 600 -6.46 33.14 0.88
N PRO A 601 -6.31 31.97 0.23
CA PRO A 601 -6.82 30.72 0.78
C PRO A 601 -5.84 30.03 1.73
N LYS A 602 -4.54 30.36 1.68
CA LYS A 602 -3.46 29.60 2.31
C LYS A 602 -3.12 30.17 3.68
N GLN A 603 -3.24 29.37 4.73
CA GLN A 603 -2.88 29.80 6.09
C GLN A 603 -1.36 29.72 6.29
N VAL A 604 -0.76 30.85 6.69
CA VAL A 604 0.68 31.00 6.93
C VAL A 604 0.98 30.93 8.44
N ALA A 605 0.07 31.47 9.25
CA ALA A 605 0.07 31.46 10.72
C ALA A 605 -1.36 31.67 11.24
N ILE A 606 -1.58 31.70 12.56
CA ILE A 606 -2.90 32.03 13.11
C ILE A 606 -3.29 33.44 12.65
N GLY A 607 -4.45 33.53 11.98
CA GLY A 607 -4.97 34.80 11.48
C GLY A 607 -4.13 35.45 10.38
N VAL A 608 -3.29 34.71 9.66
CA VAL A 608 -2.49 35.23 8.53
C VAL A 608 -2.65 34.32 7.33
N TYR A 609 -3.16 34.86 6.23
CA TYR A 609 -3.42 34.13 4.99
C TYR A 609 -2.70 34.76 3.80
N SER A 610 -2.00 33.95 3.00
CA SER A 610 -1.29 34.38 1.79
C SER A 610 -2.13 34.26 0.53
N ARG A 611 -1.77 35.04 -0.49
CA ARG A 611 -2.33 34.91 -1.84
C ARG A 611 -2.06 33.54 -2.46
N ALA A 612 -3.01 33.07 -3.26
CA ALA A 612 -2.93 31.79 -3.95
C ALA A 612 -1.73 31.66 -4.92
N ASP A 613 -1.29 32.76 -5.52
CA ASP A 613 -0.25 32.79 -6.58
C ASP A 613 1.19 32.95 -6.06
N LEU A 614 1.39 33.05 -4.74
CA LEU A 614 2.75 33.12 -4.17
C LEU A 614 3.57 31.85 -4.45
N ARG A 615 2.89 30.70 -4.60
CA ARG A 615 3.56 29.44 -4.93
C ARG A 615 4.32 29.53 -6.26
N ASP A 616 3.69 30.13 -7.28
CA ASP A 616 4.30 30.28 -8.60
C ASP A 616 5.51 31.21 -8.54
N SER A 617 5.45 32.24 -7.70
CA SER A 617 6.56 33.17 -7.46
C SER A 617 7.75 32.49 -6.77
N VAL A 618 7.48 31.61 -5.79
CA VAL A 618 8.52 30.80 -5.12
C VAL A 618 9.21 29.88 -6.14
N LEU A 619 8.43 29.15 -6.94
CA LEU A 619 8.97 28.24 -7.97
C LEU A 619 9.77 28.99 -9.04
N ALA A 620 9.29 30.14 -9.51
CA ALA A 620 9.99 30.98 -10.48
C ALA A 620 11.34 31.49 -9.92
N ARG A 621 11.39 31.87 -8.64
CA ARG A 621 12.62 32.30 -7.99
C ARG A 621 13.62 31.15 -7.81
N ILE A 622 13.13 29.92 -7.58
CA ILE A 622 13.99 28.73 -7.59
C ILE A 622 14.54 28.48 -9.00
N ALA A 623 13.69 28.52 -10.04
CA ALA A 623 14.10 28.30 -11.43
C ALA A 623 15.18 29.29 -11.91
N GLY A 624 15.16 30.53 -11.40
CA GLY A 624 16.16 31.56 -11.68
C GLY A 624 17.38 31.57 -10.75
N ALA A 625 17.55 30.58 -9.87
CA ALA A 625 18.64 30.55 -8.92
C ALA A 625 20.01 30.32 -9.61
N GLU A 626 21.02 31.08 -9.19
CA GLU A 626 22.40 30.83 -9.62
C GLU A 626 22.93 29.52 -9.01
N LEU A 627 23.46 28.65 -9.87
CA LEU A 627 24.02 27.37 -9.47
C LEU A 627 25.49 27.53 -9.05
N GLY A 628 25.83 26.92 -7.92
CA GLY A 628 27.20 26.70 -7.51
C GLY A 628 27.83 25.45 -8.15
N PRO A 629 29.07 25.10 -7.76
CA PRO A 629 29.71 23.87 -8.24
C PRO A 629 28.96 22.62 -7.77
N LYS A 630 29.00 21.55 -8.57
CA LYS A 630 28.48 20.23 -8.19
C LYS A 630 29.37 19.60 -7.11
N LYS A 631 29.00 19.84 -5.85
CA LYS A 631 29.62 19.28 -4.64
C LYS A 631 28.58 19.26 -3.54
N TYR A 632 28.80 18.43 -2.51
CA TYR A 632 27.90 18.38 -1.37
C TYR A 632 27.65 19.78 -0.78
N LYS A 633 26.37 20.19 -0.82
CA LYS A 633 25.82 21.39 -0.22
C LYS A 633 24.35 21.14 0.05
N TYR A 634 24.00 20.99 1.33
CA TYR A 634 22.62 20.80 1.75
C TYR A 634 21.72 21.92 1.19
N SER A 635 20.65 21.53 0.51
CA SER A 635 19.69 22.44 -0.12
C SER A 635 18.28 21.85 -0.11
N ASP A 636 17.33 22.66 0.34
CA ASP A 636 15.91 22.30 0.37
C ASP A 636 15.17 22.64 -0.93
N LEU A 637 15.77 23.46 -1.79
CA LEU A 637 15.09 24.06 -2.95
C LEU A 637 14.56 23.02 -3.94
N GLY A 638 15.29 21.91 -4.11
CA GLY A 638 14.87 20.82 -4.99
C GLY A 638 13.55 20.16 -4.56
N TYR A 639 13.24 20.14 -3.27
CA TYR A 639 12.02 19.50 -2.76
C TYR A 639 10.75 20.32 -3.03
N TYR A 640 10.85 21.63 -3.29
CA TYR A 640 9.73 22.41 -3.83
C TYR A 640 9.39 21.97 -5.26
N LEU A 641 10.43 21.68 -6.07
CA LEU A 641 10.26 21.16 -7.42
C LEU A 641 9.66 19.74 -7.36
N HIS A 642 10.18 18.88 -6.49
CA HIS A 642 9.64 17.53 -6.32
C HIS A 642 8.17 17.56 -5.89
N GLN A 643 7.78 18.41 -4.94
CA GLN A 643 6.36 18.57 -4.60
C GLN A 643 5.52 18.94 -5.82
N ARG A 644 5.92 19.97 -6.58
CA ARG A 644 5.17 20.43 -7.76
C ARG A 644 5.01 19.32 -8.79
N TRP A 645 6.07 18.55 -9.01
CA TRP A 645 6.07 17.41 -9.91
C TRP A 645 5.16 16.28 -9.43
N LEU A 646 5.29 15.85 -8.17
CA LEU A 646 4.51 14.75 -7.61
C LEU A 646 3.01 15.06 -7.63
N GLU A 647 2.61 16.29 -7.26
CA GLU A 647 1.20 16.72 -7.35
C GLU A 647 0.66 16.70 -8.78
N ARG A 648 1.50 17.01 -9.78
CA ARG A 648 1.14 16.90 -11.20
C ARG A 648 0.97 15.45 -11.62
N TYR A 649 1.85 14.55 -11.16
CA TYR A 649 1.80 13.12 -11.48
C TYR A 649 0.56 12.44 -10.88
N TYR A 650 0.29 12.64 -9.58
CA TYR A 650 -0.87 12.04 -8.91
C TYR A 650 -2.18 12.78 -9.15
N GLY A 651 -2.14 14.01 -9.67
CA GLY A 651 -3.34 14.83 -9.91
C GLY A 651 -4.04 15.32 -8.64
N ALA A 652 -3.35 15.33 -7.50
CA ALA A 652 -3.88 15.72 -6.19
C ALA A 652 -2.79 16.42 -5.33
N PRO A 653 -3.17 17.22 -4.31
CA PRO A 653 -2.24 17.82 -3.36
C PRO A 653 -1.37 16.78 -2.63
N LEU A 654 -0.13 17.14 -2.30
CA LEU A 654 0.85 16.21 -1.71
C LEU A 654 0.35 15.59 -0.40
N ASP A 655 -0.29 16.39 0.44
CA ASP A 655 -0.88 15.97 1.71
C ASP A 655 -2.04 14.99 1.54
N ASP A 656 -2.92 15.21 0.56
CA ASP A 656 -4.02 14.30 0.24
C ASP A 656 -3.52 12.95 -0.29
N VAL A 657 -2.50 12.96 -1.16
CA VAL A 657 -1.87 11.74 -1.69
C VAL A 657 -1.27 10.91 -0.57
N LEU A 658 -0.52 11.55 0.34
CA LEU A 658 0.11 10.86 1.46
C LEU A 658 -0.90 10.34 2.47
N GLU A 659 -1.90 11.14 2.85
CA GLU A 659 -2.95 10.70 3.77
C GLU A 659 -3.71 9.49 3.21
N THR A 660 -4.15 9.57 1.95
CA THR A 660 -5.04 8.57 1.34
C THR A 660 -4.32 7.28 0.99
N ASN A 661 -3.11 7.38 0.42
CA ASN A 661 -2.43 6.22 -0.18
C ASN A 661 -1.39 5.60 0.76
N TRP A 662 -0.91 6.34 1.76
CA TRP A 662 0.18 5.90 2.64
C TRP A 662 -0.24 5.89 4.10
N TYR A 663 -0.48 7.06 4.69
CA TYR A 663 -0.61 7.19 6.14
C TYR A 663 -1.85 6.48 6.69
N ALA A 664 -3.04 6.76 6.16
CA ALA A 664 -4.27 6.13 6.64
C ALA A 664 -4.27 4.60 6.41
N PRO A 665 -3.89 4.05 5.23
CA PRO A 665 -3.76 2.61 5.04
C PRO A 665 -2.72 1.95 5.97
N MET A 666 -1.65 2.67 6.30
CA MET A 666 -0.61 2.19 7.22
C MET A 666 -1.01 2.35 8.70
N GLY A 667 -2.05 3.12 9.02
CA GLY A 667 -2.39 3.47 10.41
C GLY A 667 -1.36 4.39 11.06
N ILE A 668 -0.72 5.24 10.26
CA ILE A 668 0.30 6.22 10.67
C ILE A 668 -0.37 7.59 10.71
N HIS A 669 -0.11 8.39 11.75
CA HIS A 669 -0.81 9.65 11.98
C HIS A 669 0.07 10.88 11.71
N LEU A 670 0.91 10.82 10.68
CA LEU A 670 1.65 11.99 10.19
C LEU A 670 0.68 12.92 9.46
N GLN A 671 0.78 14.24 9.70
CA GLN A 671 -0.14 15.18 9.04
C GLN A 671 0.48 16.54 8.76
N TYR A 672 0.08 17.15 7.65
CA TYR A 672 0.28 18.57 7.41
C TYR A 672 -0.81 19.40 8.08
N ASN A 673 -0.53 20.68 8.34
CA ASN A 673 -1.49 21.66 8.86
C ASN A 673 -2.32 21.20 10.07
N PRO A 674 -1.69 20.64 11.13
CA PRO A 674 -2.41 20.06 12.27
C PRO A 674 -3.29 21.09 13.00
N LEU A 675 -2.94 22.38 12.98
CA LEU A 675 -3.75 23.43 13.57
C LEU A 675 -5.13 23.56 12.90
N GLN A 676 -5.23 23.46 11.57
CA GLN A 676 -6.51 23.56 10.88
C GLN A 676 -7.46 22.43 11.25
N LYS A 677 -6.90 21.21 11.33
CA LYS A 677 -7.62 20.02 11.79
C LYS A 677 -8.05 20.18 13.27
N ALA A 678 -7.18 20.70 14.13
CA ALA A 678 -7.51 20.98 15.54
C ALA A 678 -8.62 22.02 15.69
N LEU A 679 -8.56 23.13 14.96
CA LEU A 679 -9.57 24.20 14.97
C LEU A 679 -10.95 23.73 14.49
N SER A 680 -10.98 22.69 13.66
CA SER A 680 -12.22 22.09 13.12
C SER A 680 -12.77 20.97 14.02
N SER A 681 -12.08 20.63 15.11
CA SER A 681 -12.50 19.58 16.04
C SER A 681 -13.52 20.09 17.08
N GLY A 682 -14.26 19.17 17.71
CA GLY A 682 -15.26 19.51 18.72
C GLY A 682 -14.69 20.15 20.01
N ASP A 683 -13.38 20.05 20.24
CA ASP A 683 -12.65 20.70 21.34
C ASP A 683 -11.30 21.23 20.85
N ALA A 684 -11.35 22.34 20.09
CA ALA A 684 -10.17 22.97 19.50
C ALA A 684 -9.12 23.38 20.54
N SER A 685 -9.56 23.82 21.72
CA SER A 685 -8.66 24.28 22.79
C SER A 685 -7.79 23.14 23.31
N ALA A 686 -8.39 21.98 23.59
CA ALA A 686 -7.65 20.80 24.01
C ALA A 686 -6.73 20.28 22.89
N ALA A 687 -7.25 20.19 21.65
CA ALA A 687 -6.48 19.66 20.53
C ALA A 687 -5.21 20.49 20.20
N ILE A 688 -5.25 21.81 20.41
CA ILE A 688 -4.08 22.68 20.20
C ILE A 688 -2.99 22.44 21.25
N LEU A 689 -3.35 22.05 22.47
CA LEU A 689 -2.37 21.78 23.53
C LEU A 689 -1.48 20.57 23.23
N HIS A 690 -1.92 19.65 22.37
CA HIS A 690 -1.14 18.50 21.89
C HIS A 690 -0.21 18.83 20.69
N LEU A 691 -0.08 20.11 20.33
CA LEU A 691 0.81 20.57 19.26
C LEU A 691 2.00 21.31 19.87
N ALA A 692 3.20 20.79 19.65
CA ALA A 692 4.42 21.43 20.16
C ALA A 692 4.58 22.83 19.52
N PRO A 693 4.75 23.90 20.32
CA PRO A 693 5.06 25.22 19.79
C PRO A 693 6.48 25.23 19.22
N THR A 694 6.69 25.83 18.05
CA THR A 694 8.00 25.83 17.36
C THR A 694 8.83 27.06 17.69
N GLU A 695 8.50 28.23 17.16
CA GLU A 695 9.30 29.43 17.35
C GLU A 695 8.39 30.63 17.68
N ASN A 696 8.84 31.51 18.57
CA ASN A 696 8.30 32.85 18.64
C ASN A 696 8.90 33.70 17.51
N ASP A 697 8.35 33.56 16.30
CA ASP A 697 8.89 34.16 15.08
C ASP A 697 8.71 35.68 15.10
N GLN A 698 9.83 36.40 15.27
CA GLN A 698 9.89 37.86 15.25
C GLN A 698 10.28 38.44 13.88
N THR A 699 10.61 37.60 12.90
CA THR A 699 11.16 38.01 11.60
C THR A 699 10.13 38.05 10.48
N PHE A 700 9.11 37.18 10.54
CA PHE A 700 8.08 37.07 9.51
C PHE A 700 6.66 37.14 10.09
N ARG A 701 6.24 36.13 10.85
CA ARG A 701 4.83 35.97 11.27
C ARG A 701 4.46 36.73 12.55
N ARG A 702 5.46 37.26 13.28
CA ARG A 702 5.33 38.10 14.49
C ARG A 702 4.44 37.49 15.58
N GLN A 703 4.56 36.18 15.77
CA GLN A 703 3.76 35.43 16.74
C GLN A 703 4.45 34.11 17.13
N LEU A 704 3.99 33.51 18.22
CA LEU A 704 4.34 32.15 18.57
C LEU A 704 3.67 31.17 17.59
N LEU A 705 4.49 30.41 16.90
CA LEU A 705 4.03 29.39 15.97
C LEU A 705 3.67 28.12 16.74
N ARG A 706 2.46 27.61 16.49
CA ARG A 706 1.98 26.32 16.99
C ARG A 706 1.09 25.68 15.94
N GLY A 707 1.40 24.44 15.56
CA GLY A 707 0.64 23.67 14.57
C GLY A 707 0.65 24.24 13.14
N THR A 708 1.51 25.21 12.85
CA THR A 708 1.84 25.70 11.51
C THR A 708 3.34 25.54 11.31
N VAL A 709 3.75 25.26 10.07
CA VAL A 709 5.15 24.94 9.75
C VAL A 709 6.11 26.06 10.17
N HIS A 710 7.24 25.68 10.77
CA HIS A 710 8.32 26.60 11.12
C HIS A 710 8.95 27.24 9.87
N ASP A 711 9.26 26.44 8.84
CA ASP A 711 9.90 26.88 7.61
C ASP A 711 9.12 28.02 6.93
N GLN A 712 9.76 29.17 6.75
CA GLN A 712 9.11 30.36 6.20
C GLN A 712 8.67 30.15 4.76
N GLY A 713 9.44 29.41 3.96
CA GLY A 713 9.09 29.14 2.57
C GLY A 713 7.87 28.24 2.45
N ALA A 714 7.84 27.12 3.15
CA ALA A 714 6.68 26.21 3.21
C ALA A 714 5.42 26.91 3.72
N ALA A 715 5.55 27.84 4.67
CA ALA A 715 4.43 28.64 5.16
C ALA A 715 3.78 29.47 4.02
N LEU A 716 4.57 30.01 3.08
CA LEU A 716 4.03 30.73 1.91
C LEU A 716 3.18 29.83 0.99
N LEU A 717 3.47 28.52 0.95
CA LEU A 717 2.72 27.52 0.18
C LEU A 717 1.45 27.04 0.91
N GLY A 718 1.17 27.56 2.12
CA GLY A 718 0.07 27.13 2.96
C GLY A 718 0.38 25.92 3.83
N GLY A 719 1.66 25.73 4.18
CA GLY A 719 2.09 24.75 5.17
C GLY A 719 2.39 23.35 4.63
N VAL A 720 2.19 23.11 3.34
CA VAL A 720 2.48 21.83 2.66
C VAL A 720 3.67 22.02 1.73
N ALA A 721 4.83 21.44 2.08
CA ALA A 721 6.00 21.43 1.23
C ALA A 721 6.77 20.10 1.30
N GLY A 722 7.47 19.73 0.21
CA GLY A 722 8.19 18.46 0.14
C GLY A 722 9.32 18.28 1.18
N HIS A 723 9.84 19.39 1.72
CA HIS A 723 10.93 19.39 2.71
C HIS A 723 10.50 19.73 4.14
N ALA A 724 9.29 20.25 4.35
CA ALA A 724 8.83 20.77 5.64
C ALA A 724 7.29 20.86 5.74
N GLY A 725 6.78 20.89 6.97
CA GLY A 725 5.36 21.10 7.27
C GLY A 725 4.61 19.87 7.73
N LEU A 726 5.27 18.71 7.74
CA LEU A 726 4.74 17.50 8.33
C LEU A 726 4.91 17.53 9.86
N PHE A 727 3.87 17.12 10.57
CA PHE A 727 3.84 17.00 12.02
C PHE A 727 3.55 15.56 12.44
N GLY A 728 4.15 15.11 13.54
CA GLY A 728 3.93 13.75 14.03
C GLY A 728 4.56 13.46 15.39
N SER A 729 4.25 12.27 15.91
CA SER A 729 4.85 11.70 17.12
C SER A 729 6.11 10.90 16.80
N ALA A 730 6.94 10.63 17.82
CA ALA A 730 8.14 9.79 17.66
C ALA A 730 7.75 8.37 17.25
N GLN A 731 6.60 7.88 17.71
CA GLN A 731 6.05 6.59 17.32
C GLN A 731 5.71 6.54 15.83
N ASP A 732 5.00 7.53 15.27
CA ASP A 732 4.63 7.55 13.85
C ASP A 732 5.86 7.65 12.94
N VAL A 733 6.84 8.46 13.33
CA VAL A 733 8.13 8.54 12.62
C VAL A 733 8.87 7.20 12.72
N GLY A 734 8.85 6.55 13.89
CA GLY A 734 9.44 5.23 14.12
C GLY A 734 8.83 4.15 13.24
N ARG A 735 7.51 4.19 13.02
CA ARG A 735 6.79 3.28 12.11
C ARG A 735 7.27 3.44 10.66
N MET A 736 7.41 4.68 10.19
CA MET A 736 7.96 4.94 8.84
C MET A 736 9.42 4.50 8.71
N MET A 737 10.24 4.73 9.73
CA MET A 737 11.63 4.24 9.72
C MET A 737 11.70 2.72 9.75
N GLN A 738 10.83 2.06 10.51
CA GLN A 738 10.69 0.62 10.53
C GLN A 738 10.23 0.07 9.17
N PHE A 739 9.31 0.75 8.49
CA PHE A 739 8.91 0.45 7.10
C PHE A 739 10.10 0.44 6.13
N PHE A 740 10.97 1.47 6.19
CA PHE A 740 12.19 1.48 5.37
C PHE A 740 13.16 0.37 5.78
N LEU A 741 13.38 0.18 7.09
CA LEU A 741 14.29 -0.84 7.62
C LEU A 741 13.91 -2.25 7.14
N GLN A 742 12.61 -2.55 7.05
CA GLN A 742 12.11 -3.83 6.57
C GLN A 742 11.87 -3.89 5.05
N GLY A 743 12.57 -3.04 4.29
CA GLY A 743 12.61 -3.11 2.84
C GLY A 743 11.30 -2.75 2.16
N GLY A 744 10.50 -1.84 2.73
CA GLY A 744 9.27 -1.35 2.11
C GLY A 744 8.03 -2.20 2.41
N ARG A 745 8.10 -3.08 3.42
CA ARG A 745 6.94 -3.86 3.90
C ARG A 745 6.27 -3.12 5.05
N TRP A 746 4.95 -3.19 5.19
CA TRP A 746 4.20 -2.70 6.36
C TRP A 746 2.84 -3.41 6.47
N ASN A 747 2.42 -3.79 7.69
CA ASN A 747 1.14 -4.47 7.94
C ASN A 747 0.87 -5.72 7.07
N GLY A 748 1.92 -6.41 6.63
CA GLY A 748 1.80 -7.55 5.72
C GLY A 748 1.83 -7.20 4.23
N TYR A 749 1.73 -5.93 3.89
CA TYR A 749 1.78 -5.45 2.51
C TYR A 749 3.19 -5.02 2.14
N GLN A 750 3.54 -5.24 0.88
CA GLN A 750 4.78 -4.74 0.30
C GLN A 750 4.42 -3.49 -0.52
N TYR A 751 4.74 -2.29 0.00
CA TYR A 751 4.45 -1.01 -0.66
C TYR A 751 5.57 -0.64 -1.64
N LEU A 752 6.83 -0.85 -1.26
CA LEU A 752 8.01 -0.61 -2.10
C LEU A 752 8.89 -1.85 -2.15
N GLU A 753 9.63 -2.08 -3.23
CA GLU A 753 10.59 -3.17 -3.36
C GLU A 753 11.84 -2.94 -2.50
N PRO A 754 12.40 -4.00 -1.87
CA PRO A 754 13.64 -3.89 -1.10
C PRO A 754 14.81 -3.30 -1.90
N LYS A 755 14.89 -3.59 -3.22
CA LYS A 755 15.92 -3.03 -4.11
C LYS A 755 15.82 -1.50 -4.26
N THR A 756 14.61 -0.96 -4.23
CA THR A 756 14.36 0.49 -4.35
C THR A 756 14.77 1.18 -3.06
N ILE A 757 14.35 0.63 -1.92
CA ILE A 757 14.80 1.09 -0.60
C ILE A 757 16.32 1.09 -0.53
N GLN A 758 16.96 -0.01 -0.93
CA GLN A 758 18.41 -0.13 -0.95
C GLN A 758 19.06 0.92 -1.87
N ALA A 759 18.50 1.17 -3.06
CA ALA A 759 19.05 2.17 -3.98
C ALA A 759 19.02 3.59 -3.37
N PHE A 760 17.97 3.93 -2.63
CA PHE A 760 17.84 5.24 -1.99
C PHE A 760 18.63 5.39 -0.68
N SER A 761 18.76 4.32 0.10
CA SER A 761 19.52 4.34 1.35
C SER A 761 21.03 4.13 1.16
N SER A 762 21.44 3.56 0.03
CA SER A 762 22.84 3.42 -0.37
C SER A 762 23.45 4.76 -0.78
N CYS A 763 24.78 4.83 -0.81
CA CYS A 763 25.49 6.06 -1.15
C CYS A 763 25.44 6.22 -2.67
N TYR A 764 24.98 7.39 -3.11
CA TYR A 764 24.82 7.66 -4.52
C TYR A 764 26.13 8.09 -5.18
N ALA A 765 26.86 9.02 -4.56
CA ALA A 765 28.02 9.69 -5.15
C ALA A 765 29.28 9.59 -4.25
N CYS A 766 29.52 8.40 -3.69
CA CYS A 766 30.64 8.18 -2.77
C CYS A 766 32.00 8.39 -3.44
N ASP A 767 32.12 8.00 -4.71
CA ASP A 767 33.34 8.19 -5.50
C ASP A 767 33.65 9.68 -5.75
N GLU A 768 32.64 10.55 -5.57
CA GLU A 768 32.76 12.01 -5.65
C GLU A 768 32.94 12.67 -4.26
N GLY A 769 33.07 11.86 -3.20
CA GLY A 769 33.20 12.32 -1.83
C GLY A 769 31.90 12.71 -1.14
N ASN A 770 30.74 12.46 -1.76
CA ASN A 770 29.43 12.69 -1.15
C ASN A 770 28.83 11.40 -0.59
N ARG A 771 28.84 11.26 0.74
CA ARG A 771 28.35 10.08 1.44
C ARG A 771 26.83 9.91 1.47
N ARG A 772 26.05 10.89 1.00
CA ARG A 772 24.58 10.89 1.14
C ARG A 772 23.93 9.76 0.33
N GLY A 773 22.81 9.28 0.84
CA GLY A 773 21.85 8.56 0.02
C GLY A 773 20.93 9.53 -0.73
N LEU A 774 19.97 8.97 -1.46
CA LEU A 774 18.96 9.75 -2.18
C LEU A 774 17.88 10.17 -1.19
N GLY A 775 17.95 11.41 -0.71
CA GLY A 775 17.10 11.95 0.34
C GLY A 775 17.46 11.52 1.77
N PHE A 776 18.22 10.42 1.94
CA PHE A 776 18.71 9.97 3.23
C PHE A 776 20.11 10.48 3.57
N ASP A 777 20.34 10.68 4.87
CA ASP A 777 21.66 10.81 5.45
C ASP A 777 22.29 9.44 5.73
N ARG A 778 23.61 9.38 5.79
CA ARG A 778 24.41 8.19 6.12
C ARG A 778 25.46 8.51 7.19
N PRO A 779 26.10 7.53 7.85
CA PRO A 779 27.14 7.79 8.83
C PRO A 779 28.33 8.54 8.22
N GLN A 780 28.95 9.44 8.99
CA GLN A 780 30.23 10.04 8.59
C GLN A 780 31.36 9.01 8.61
N THR A 781 32.34 9.18 7.72
CA THR A 781 33.54 8.31 7.64
C THR A 781 34.59 8.68 8.68
N SER A 782 34.63 9.94 9.13
CA SER A 782 35.51 10.42 10.20
C SER A 782 34.98 11.74 10.78
N GLY A 783 35.39 12.08 12.00
CA GLY A 783 35.05 13.36 12.64
C GLY A 783 33.61 13.47 13.14
N PRO A 784 33.19 14.67 13.57
CA PRO A 784 31.82 14.91 14.02
C PRO A 784 30.84 14.84 12.84
N GLY A 785 29.64 14.36 13.09
CA GLY A 785 28.61 14.20 12.07
C GLY A 785 27.24 13.85 12.65
N PRO A 786 26.31 13.39 11.82
CA PRO A 786 24.94 13.09 12.24
C PRO A 786 24.83 11.87 13.18
N THR A 787 25.86 11.03 13.28
CA THR A 787 25.85 9.80 14.10
C THR A 787 26.97 9.76 15.14
N CYS A 788 26.90 8.83 16.09
CA CYS A 788 27.95 8.56 17.08
C CYS A 788 29.27 8.02 16.48
N GLY A 789 29.30 7.64 15.20
CA GLY A 789 30.41 6.87 14.61
C GLY A 789 30.45 5.39 15.01
N CYS A 790 29.47 4.94 15.78
CA CYS A 790 29.33 3.59 16.33
C CYS A 790 28.17 2.78 15.72
N VAL A 791 27.57 3.30 14.64
CA VAL A 791 26.49 2.64 13.88
C VAL A 791 27.04 1.93 12.65
N SER A 792 26.30 0.96 12.09
CA SER A 792 26.75 0.28 10.88
C SER A 792 26.89 1.26 9.70
N PRO A 793 27.82 1.01 8.76
CA PRO A 793 27.92 1.77 7.52
C PRO A 793 26.63 1.73 6.69
N LEU A 794 25.82 0.68 6.83
CA LEU A 794 24.55 0.49 6.10
C LEU A 794 23.41 1.32 6.69
N SER A 795 23.59 1.89 7.88
CA SER A 795 22.56 2.69 8.52
C SER A 795 22.26 3.98 7.75
N PHE A 796 21.04 4.48 7.91
CA PHE A 796 20.53 5.63 7.20
C PHE A 796 19.47 6.36 8.04
N GLY A 797 19.27 7.64 7.77
CA GLY A 797 18.30 8.43 8.52
C GLY A 797 18.24 9.88 8.09
N HIS A 798 17.78 10.75 8.97
CA HIS A 798 17.83 12.19 8.76
C HIS A 798 17.76 12.95 10.10
N THR A 799 18.44 14.09 10.16
CA THR A 799 18.31 15.05 11.28
C THR A 799 17.46 16.23 10.87
N GLY A 800 16.63 16.77 11.75
CA GLY A 800 15.80 17.93 11.45
C GLY A 800 16.23 19.22 12.14
N PHE A 801 15.86 20.35 11.51
CA PHE A 801 16.21 21.69 12.01
C PHE A 801 15.54 21.99 13.35
N THR A 802 14.30 21.55 13.56
CA THR A 802 13.51 21.76 14.78
C THR A 802 14.00 20.96 15.98
N GLY A 803 14.97 20.06 15.80
CA GLY A 803 15.54 19.23 16.86
C GLY A 803 15.26 17.74 16.70
N THR A 804 14.66 17.35 15.58
CA THR A 804 14.27 15.97 15.31
C THR A 804 15.44 15.11 14.82
N PHE A 805 15.29 13.81 14.98
CA PHE A 805 16.24 12.77 14.61
C PHE A 805 15.49 11.49 14.33
N ALA A 806 15.75 10.85 13.18
CA ALA A 806 15.19 9.56 12.83
C ALA A 806 16.28 8.73 12.14
N TRP A 807 16.59 7.55 12.68
CA TRP A 807 17.69 6.72 12.19
C TRP A 807 17.33 5.24 12.24
N ALA A 808 17.72 4.50 11.21
CA ALA A 808 17.55 3.06 11.09
C ALA A 808 18.88 2.39 10.78
N ASP A 809 19.15 1.27 11.44
CA ASP A 809 20.38 0.48 11.28
C ASP A 809 20.02 -0.95 10.83
N PRO A 810 20.19 -1.28 9.53
CA PRO A 810 19.90 -2.60 8.99
C PRO A 810 20.68 -3.76 9.62
N GLU A 811 21.87 -3.50 10.16
CA GLU A 811 22.73 -4.54 10.71
C GLU A 811 22.27 -4.97 12.11
N THR A 812 21.97 -3.99 12.97
CA THR A 812 21.52 -4.22 14.34
C THR A 812 19.99 -4.36 14.45
N GLY A 813 19.26 -3.98 13.40
CA GLY A 813 17.80 -3.96 13.35
C GLY A 813 17.18 -2.83 14.15
N ILE A 814 17.96 -1.80 14.52
CA ILE A 814 17.54 -0.69 15.40
C ILE A 814 16.83 0.39 14.60
N VAL A 815 15.74 0.92 15.15
CA VAL A 815 15.15 2.20 14.79
C VAL A 815 15.18 3.11 16.01
N LEU A 816 15.79 4.29 15.88
CA LEU A 816 15.86 5.30 16.92
C LEU A 816 15.28 6.62 16.40
N VAL A 817 14.32 7.16 17.14
CA VAL A 817 13.74 8.48 16.89
C VAL A 817 13.82 9.32 18.15
N PHE A 818 14.29 10.55 18.00
CA PHE A 818 14.26 11.58 19.04
C PHE A 818 13.57 12.81 18.46
N LEU A 819 12.43 13.19 19.03
CA LEU A 819 11.72 14.42 18.68
C LEU A 819 11.79 15.38 19.86
N SER A 820 12.23 16.60 19.58
CA SER A 820 12.19 17.71 20.53
C SER A 820 11.84 18.99 19.78
N ASN A 821 11.82 20.10 20.49
CA ASN A 821 11.70 21.41 19.88
C ASN A 821 12.81 22.36 20.33
N ARG A 822 13.99 22.25 19.71
CA ARG A 822 15.12 23.13 20.03
C ARG A 822 14.92 24.58 19.61
N VAL A 823 13.97 24.83 18.70
CA VAL A 823 13.70 26.18 18.18
C VAL A 823 12.72 26.96 19.06
N TYR A 824 12.16 26.34 20.11
CA TYR A 824 11.26 26.99 21.05
C TYR A 824 12.03 27.55 22.26
N PRO A 825 11.80 28.83 22.65
CA PRO A 825 11.05 29.86 21.90
C PRO A 825 11.88 30.56 20.81
N ASN A 826 13.19 30.30 20.72
CA ASN A 826 14.13 30.99 19.82
C ASN A 826 14.90 30.01 18.91
N ALA A 827 14.79 30.17 17.59
CA ALA A 827 15.43 29.29 16.62
C ALA A 827 16.97 29.27 16.65
N ASN A 828 17.59 30.28 17.28
CA ASN A 828 19.05 30.41 17.41
C ASN A 828 19.66 29.57 18.54
N ASN A 829 18.88 28.77 19.28
CA ASN A 829 19.39 27.93 20.36
C ASN A 829 20.35 26.84 19.82
N PRO A 830 21.65 26.87 20.19
CA PRO A 830 22.64 25.92 19.67
C PRO A 830 22.82 24.69 20.57
N LEU A 831 22.19 24.68 21.76
CA LEU A 831 22.54 23.77 22.85
C LEU A 831 22.31 22.29 22.52
N LEU A 832 21.28 21.96 21.72
CA LEU A 832 21.03 20.57 21.30
C LEU A 832 22.25 19.99 20.56
N GLY A 833 22.89 20.78 19.70
CA GLY A 833 24.10 20.39 18.97
C GLY A 833 25.35 20.47 19.85
N GLN A 834 25.52 21.53 20.64
CA GLN A 834 26.70 21.68 21.51
C GLN A 834 26.80 20.60 22.61
N LEU A 835 25.67 20.05 23.05
CA LEU A 835 25.61 18.99 24.05
C LEU A 835 25.59 17.58 23.43
N ASP A 836 25.59 17.48 22.11
CA ASP A 836 25.59 16.22 21.36
C ASP A 836 24.48 15.25 21.80
N ILE A 837 23.31 15.77 22.19
CA ILE A 837 22.23 14.97 22.81
C ILE A 837 21.83 13.79 21.92
N ARG A 838 21.60 14.04 20.62
CA ARG A 838 21.13 13.03 19.67
C ARG A 838 22.15 11.91 19.47
N THR A 839 23.42 12.27 19.28
CA THR A 839 24.51 11.32 19.04
C THR A 839 24.87 10.55 20.31
N ARG A 840 24.81 11.17 21.49
CA ARG A 840 25.00 10.50 22.78
C ARG A 840 23.88 9.51 23.12
N ILE A 841 22.62 9.84 22.81
CA ILE A 841 21.52 8.87 22.95
C ILE A 841 21.74 7.69 21.99
N GLN A 842 22.10 7.95 20.73
CA GLN A 842 22.42 6.90 19.77
C GLN A 842 23.58 6.02 20.24
N GLU A 843 24.64 6.61 20.80
CA GLU A 843 25.78 5.89 21.38
C GLU A 843 25.35 5.01 22.55
N ALA A 844 24.57 5.55 23.50
CA ALA A 844 24.06 4.78 24.62
C ALA A 844 23.27 3.55 24.17
N VAL A 845 22.42 3.70 23.14
CA VAL A 845 21.64 2.60 22.55
C VAL A 845 22.56 1.55 21.91
N GLN A 846 23.55 1.94 21.12
CA GLN A 846 24.44 1.00 20.43
C GLN A 846 25.36 0.25 21.42
N VAL A 847 25.92 0.95 22.41
CA VAL A 847 26.80 0.36 23.44
C VAL A 847 26.04 -0.62 24.36
N ALA A 848 24.73 -0.42 24.52
CA ALA A 848 23.90 -1.28 25.35
C ALA A 848 23.52 -2.61 24.66
N LEU A 849 23.86 -2.84 23.39
CA LEU A 849 23.64 -4.13 22.76
C LEU A 849 24.43 -5.24 23.47
N VAL A 850 23.75 -6.35 23.76
CA VAL A 850 24.35 -7.56 24.33
C VAL A 850 24.46 -8.59 23.20
N ASP A 851 25.66 -9.16 23.02
CA ASP A 851 25.95 -10.22 22.03
C ASP A 851 25.23 -11.53 22.34
#